data_AF-A0A1Y1HPT3-F1
#
_entry.id   AF-A0A1Y1HPT3-F1
#
_cell.length_a   1.000
_cell.length_b   1.000
_cell.length_c   1.000
_cell.angle_alpha   90.00
_cell.angle_beta   90.00
_cell.angle_gamma   90.00
#
_symmetry.space_group_name_H-M   'P 1'
#
loop_
_entity.id
_entity.type
_entity.pdbx_description
1 polymer ?
#
loop_
_entity_poly.entity_id
_entity_poly.type
_entity_poly.pdbx_seq_one_letter_code
_entity_poly.pdbx_strand_id
1 'polypeptide(L)'
;MHLALWATLLFSVLLGWGGAAAFNVTYLQGCDVSNNLTQLWLNGTGLRGPIPPEIGKCTALQVLSLSNNSRVNGSIPPEIGQLTNLRTLDLGSTGLSGPIPSEIGNCTALQVLTLRSAYKVNGSIPGQIGQLTNLTTLDLGSTSLTGPIPEEIGNLPSLQALELAFSSVGGFIPWDALCSKTNLSLLLLNSTEVEGPITRDIGKCTALKYLSLTGNTKVNGSIPVEIDQLGKLTKLDLSGTNLSGPIPSAFGNVSSLEVLFLNDNNLTAPVPWEALCQLAKLYSLNLGGNSQLKGPPPPPCVWSLTRLRSLALTDSPVFGGTPLPLDFCQLVKLEFLYLGSTNLSGTIPPCLGNMPGLRALGLSANRLVGPIPSELGSLRNLTLATLKDNNLTGNIPEEFSDLAQLVWLNIANNQLSGPLPAKVFEGLRQLISLDLSNNSLTGPIPTEIGASGEAFDFLSLAHNNLSAVIPPGLGNLSNLTYLDLSYNQLSGELPVELRALRPSKLGHINLRHNNLTGGVGPIGHLTALSVIALDNNNFSGPIPTAWFNSTELGTLILSFNSFSGPIPSAIRNMRPPNIAEVLALFTGVPASQFSLVEEIFGSITISLDSNQLSGSFPDIGQINVTAIIFNASDNKLSGTFRAGPFKKKNFTASYLELSNNGPLELLPGYNLSGWELVSLPNISSQGDPLVAPDMRALTIAGRGIPPSKKLDLARIPATCPYVSYANGNVNDISFWDACDKSFGCVVNLIGTGSKLSRATRERVCLGKISVFLEGDSPRVQFTASGGTGSAFLVNRQGSVYFNDSAFVNKLDLGPGGVTYTGVDFPRVQRGNLCRNEEAAEVVGITYGVFAALILASAAAWWCARAWGVFDKTGGKLSPRIARGLGAGAYLWGVAGFFVSWGDLVSDVQVVVEIWGVWSAWVILGLILAPFLLSALYAGRVLLEGSDYRWSLSEARFKWIPFYNLPDPTDPLPLSALPLWKYPLVPLALPVTVVYVIILDLLDLLDKIGAHLRFGPTVYSLHAYSEFRSQADLTLRSIPQAVFQTTLYLLGSSRATRIYIDEQILFRSVVLSLLNVFIRFNFLAHEHLTTRVPVGTILQRRFAARNCRATALRALGDDDEKVDEHIFEKIEEL
;
A
#
# COMPACT_ATOMS: atom_id res chain seq x y z
N MET A 1 19.34 -67.52 59.42
CA MET A 1 20.55 -67.38 58.59
C MET A 1 20.23 -66.95 57.15
N HIS A 2 19.33 -67.63 56.41
CA HIS A 2 19.04 -67.27 55.00
C HIS A 2 18.52 -65.85 54.76
N LEU A 3 17.74 -65.25 55.68
CA LEU A 3 17.32 -63.84 55.61
C LEU A 3 18.48 -62.83 55.44
N ALA A 4 19.70 -63.17 55.90
CA ALA A 4 20.86 -62.27 55.80
C ALA A 4 21.43 -62.17 54.37
N LEU A 5 21.32 -63.23 53.56
CA LEU A 5 21.77 -63.23 52.16
C LEU A 5 20.84 -62.39 51.27
N TRP A 6 19.52 -62.51 51.49
CA TRP A 6 18.51 -61.66 50.86
C TRP A 6 18.68 -60.20 51.25
N ALA A 7 18.92 -59.93 52.54
CA ALA A 7 19.27 -58.60 53.00
C ALA A 7 20.47 -58.06 52.21
N THR A 8 21.59 -58.78 52.09
CA THR A 8 22.77 -58.27 51.36
C THR A 8 22.55 -58.03 49.87
N LEU A 9 21.80 -58.87 49.15
CA LEU A 9 21.56 -58.66 47.71
C LEU A 9 20.64 -57.44 47.50
N LEU A 10 19.56 -57.35 48.28
CA LEU A 10 18.67 -56.19 48.27
C LEU A 10 19.40 -54.92 48.73
N PHE A 11 20.27 -55.00 49.75
CA PHE A 11 21.11 -53.89 50.20
C PHE A 11 22.02 -53.39 49.08
N SER A 12 22.56 -54.28 48.24
CA SER A 12 23.40 -53.88 47.10
C SER A 12 22.61 -53.15 46.01
N VAL A 13 21.40 -53.60 45.69
CA VAL A 13 20.46 -52.92 44.78
C VAL A 13 20.02 -51.56 45.35
N LEU A 14 19.72 -51.51 46.66
CA LEU A 14 19.24 -50.31 47.35
C LEU A 14 20.34 -49.27 47.61
N LEU A 15 21.59 -49.69 47.81
CA LEU A 15 22.75 -48.79 47.88
C LEU A 15 22.94 -48.02 46.57
N GLY A 16 22.61 -48.63 45.42
CA GLY A 16 22.60 -47.97 44.11
C GLY A 16 21.60 -46.80 44.01
N TRP A 17 20.56 -46.76 44.85
CA TRP A 17 19.48 -45.75 44.80
C TRP A 17 19.58 -44.62 45.82
N GLY A 18 20.68 -44.56 46.59
CA GLY A 18 21.15 -43.33 47.22
C GLY A 18 20.17 -42.62 48.16
N GLY A 19 19.24 -43.34 48.80
CA GLY A 19 18.19 -42.75 49.63
C GLY A 19 17.71 -43.67 50.76
N ALA A 20 18.30 -43.55 51.95
CA ALA A 20 17.97 -44.36 53.13
C ALA A 20 16.68 -43.92 53.88
N ALA A 21 15.68 -43.37 53.17
CA ALA A 21 14.45 -42.86 53.77
C ALA A 21 13.38 -43.96 53.87
N ALA A 22 13.35 -44.66 55.01
CA ALA A 22 12.24 -45.51 55.47
C ALA A 22 11.68 -46.53 54.46
N PHE A 23 12.52 -47.47 54.01
CA PHE A 23 12.03 -48.68 53.34
C PHE A 23 11.19 -49.53 54.31
N ASN A 24 9.87 -49.53 54.11
CA ASN A 24 8.96 -50.39 54.84
C ASN A 24 8.99 -51.81 54.24
N VAL A 25 8.99 -52.85 55.09
CA VAL A 25 9.02 -54.25 54.64
C VAL A 25 7.79 -54.59 53.78
N THR A 26 6.69 -53.83 53.91
CA THR A 26 5.46 -53.95 53.11
C THR A 26 5.64 -53.75 51.59
N TYR A 27 6.76 -53.17 51.14
CA TYR A 27 7.08 -53.00 49.71
C TYR A 27 7.64 -54.28 49.04
N LEU A 28 8.01 -55.28 49.85
CA LEU A 28 8.43 -56.60 49.42
C LEU A 28 7.25 -57.55 49.63
N GLN A 29 6.59 -57.97 48.55
CA GLN A 29 5.49 -58.93 48.63
C GLN A 29 5.74 -60.12 47.72
N GLY A 30 5.23 -61.28 48.15
CA GLY A 30 5.47 -62.54 47.46
C GLY A 30 6.92 -63.02 47.56
N CYS A 31 7.10 -64.14 48.26
CA CYS A 31 8.23 -65.02 48.00
C CYS A 31 7.72 -66.33 47.41
N ASP A 32 8.52 -66.99 46.58
CA ASP A 32 8.20 -68.35 46.11
C ASP A 32 8.42 -69.39 47.23
N VAL A 33 8.12 -70.66 46.94
CA VAL A 33 8.34 -71.79 47.88
C VAL A 33 9.80 -72.00 48.30
N SER A 34 10.76 -71.37 47.60
CA SER A 34 12.20 -71.37 47.93
C SER A 34 12.63 -70.08 48.66
N ASN A 35 11.69 -69.21 49.04
CA ASN A 35 11.88 -67.87 49.59
C ASN A 35 12.55 -66.84 48.65
N ASN A 36 12.46 -67.01 47.32
CA ASN A 36 12.94 -66.00 46.38
C ASN A 36 11.93 -64.85 46.21
N LEU A 37 12.41 -63.60 46.16
CA LEU A 37 11.58 -62.40 45.95
C LEU A 37 10.84 -62.45 44.59
N THR A 38 9.51 -62.29 44.61
CA THR A 38 8.68 -62.31 43.38
C THR A 38 8.01 -60.97 43.04
N GLN A 39 7.79 -60.04 43.97
CA GLN A 39 7.21 -58.72 43.65
C GLN A 39 7.94 -57.58 44.36
N LEU A 40 8.24 -56.52 43.60
CA LEU A 40 8.89 -55.30 44.09
C LEU A 40 8.09 -54.08 43.64
N TRP A 41 7.44 -53.40 44.59
CA TRP A 41 6.61 -52.23 44.35
C TRP A 41 7.15 -51.02 45.10
N LEU A 42 7.71 -50.05 44.38
CA LEU A 42 8.42 -48.90 44.96
C LEU A 42 7.89 -47.56 44.44
N ASN A 43 6.60 -47.52 44.10
CA ASN A 43 5.98 -46.39 43.42
C ASN A 43 5.87 -45.15 44.32
N GLY A 44 6.26 -43.99 43.80
CA GLY A 44 6.15 -42.71 44.50
C GLY A 44 6.99 -42.59 45.79
N THR A 45 7.97 -43.47 45.99
CA THR A 45 8.80 -43.52 47.21
C THR A 45 9.93 -42.46 47.23
N GLY A 46 10.08 -41.68 46.16
CA GLY A 46 11.05 -40.57 46.06
C GLY A 46 12.46 -41.00 45.62
N LEU A 47 12.56 -42.19 45.04
CA LEU A 47 13.81 -42.84 44.59
C LEU A 47 14.58 -42.02 43.57
N ARG A 48 15.90 -42.22 43.56
CA ARG A 48 16.86 -41.42 42.80
C ARG A 48 17.98 -42.30 42.23
N GLY A 49 18.59 -41.85 41.15
CA GLY A 49 19.72 -42.55 40.53
C GLY A 49 19.28 -43.64 39.53
N PRO A 50 20.23 -44.36 38.92
CA PRO A 50 19.96 -45.31 37.85
C PRO A 50 19.45 -46.65 38.36
N ILE A 51 18.63 -47.35 37.58
CA ILE A 51 18.29 -48.77 37.85
C ILE A 51 19.59 -49.58 37.80
N PRO A 52 19.95 -50.35 38.85
CA PRO A 52 21.23 -51.03 38.91
C PRO A 52 21.17 -52.32 38.06
N PRO A 53 22.22 -52.64 37.27
CA PRO A 53 22.33 -53.90 36.53
C PRO A 53 22.10 -55.15 37.38
N GLU A 54 22.45 -55.09 38.67
CA GLU A 54 22.21 -56.14 39.67
C GLU A 54 20.74 -56.60 39.76
N ILE A 55 19.77 -55.80 39.31
CA ILE A 55 18.36 -56.18 39.30
C ILE A 55 18.13 -57.48 38.52
N GLY A 56 18.90 -57.74 37.45
CA GLY A 56 18.82 -58.97 36.64
C GLY A 56 19.12 -60.26 37.41
N LYS A 57 19.81 -60.17 38.56
CA LYS A 57 20.08 -61.31 39.46
C LYS A 57 18.82 -61.79 40.19
N CYS A 58 17.74 -61.00 40.22
CA CYS A 58 16.48 -61.33 40.88
C CYS A 58 15.58 -62.21 39.99
N THR A 59 16.09 -63.33 39.48
CA THR A 59 15.45 -64.11 38.39
C THR A 59 14.06 -64.69 38.70
N ALA A 60 13.66 -64.74 39.98
CA ALA A 60 12.31 -65.13 40.40
C ALA A 60 11.26 -63.99 40.34
N LEU A 61 11.70 -62.77 40.02
CA LEU A 61 10.84 -61.57 40.03
C LEU A 61 9.77 -61.63 38.93
N GLN A 62 8.51 -61.48 39.35
CA GLN A 62 7.31 -61.45 38.50
C GLN A 62 6.76 -60.02 38.35
N VAL A 63 7.00 -59.13 39.31
CA VAL A 63 6.59 -57.72 39.20
C VAL A 63 7.71 -56.78 39.62
N LEU A 64 8.03 -55.83 38.75
CA LEU A 64 8.89 -54.68 39.02
C LEU A 64 8.12 -53.40 38.68
N SER A 65 7.77 -52.62 39.69
CA SER A 65 7.05 -51.35 39.53
C SER A 65 7.78 -50.26 40.31
N LEU A 66 8.26 -49.26 39.58
CA LEU A 66 9.10 -48.15 40.05
C LEU A 66 8.46 -46.78 39.76
N SER A 67 7.17 -46.75 39.46
CA SER A 67 6.52 -45.59 38.85
C SER A 67 6.39 -44.39 39.77
N ASN A 68 6.17 -43.21 39.18
CA ASN A 68 6.08 -41.93 39.89
C ASN A 68 7.36 -41.55 40.67
N ASN A 69 8.52 -42.08 40.28
CA ASN A 69 9.83 -41.68 40.81
C ASN A 69 10.61 -40.85 39.78
N SER A 70 10.24 -39.59 39.60
CA SER A 70 10.80 -38.66 38.60
C SER A 70 12.31 -38.40 38.71
N ARG A 71 12.97 -38.86 39.77
CA ARG A 71 14.42 -38.74 40.01
C ARG A 71 15.20 -40.04 39.75
N VAL A 72 14.53 -41.16 39.48
CA VAL A 72 15.15 -42.35 38.89
C VAL A 72 15.59 -41.97 37.47
N ASN A 73 16.85 -42.16 37.13
CA ASN A 73 17.47 -41.62 35.91
C ASN A 73 18.38 -42.65 35.22
N GLY A 74 19.26 -42.22 34.32
CA GLY A 74 20.07 -43.15 33.52
C GLY A 74 19.22 -43.89 32.48
N SER A 75 19.69 -45.05 32.03
CA SER A 75 19.00 -45.90 31.06
C SER A 75 18.35 -47.13 31.68
N ILE A 76 17.43 -47.74 30.94
CA ILE A 76 16.89 -49.07 31.26
C ILE A 76 18.03 -50.09 31.05
N PRO A 77 18.52 -50.80 32.08
CA PRO A 77 19.65 -51.71 31.93
C PRO A 77 19.25 -52.96 31.12
N PRO A 78 20.08 -53.44 30.18
CA PRO A 78 19.80 -54.64 29.38
C PRO A 78 19.68 -55.91 30.24
N GLU A 79 20.25 -55.93 31.45
CA GLU A 79 20.12 -57.00 32.43
C GLU A 79 18.68 -57.25 32.88
N ILE A 80 17.73 -56.34 32.63
CA ILE A 80 16.29 -56.61 32.80
C ILE A 80 15.85 -57.82 31.96
N GLY A 81 16.49 -58.07 30.79
CA GLY A 81 16.25 -59.26 29.97
C GLY A 81 16.60 -60.60 30.64
N GLN A 82 17.24 -60.61 31.81
CA GLN A 82 17.51 -61.80 32.61
C GLN A 82 16.29 -62.21 33.47
N LEU A 83 15.30 -61.32 33.62
CA LEU A 83 14.10 -61.52 34.43
C LEU A 83 13.02 -62.28 33.64
N THR A 84 13.32 -63.51 33.23
CA THR A 84 12.45 -64.32 32.35
C THR A 84 11.08 -64.66 32.96
N ASN A 85 10.93 -64.58 34.28
CA ASN A 85 9.66 -64.75 35.01
C ASN A 85 8.81 -63.46 35.12
N LEU A 86 9.32 -62.32 34.66
CA LEU A 86 8.69 -61.01 34.84
C LEU A 86 7.38 -60.93 34.05
N ARG A 87 6.28 -60.60 34.74
CA ARG A 87 4.93 -60.43 34.20
C ARG A 87 4.52 -58.97 34.08
N THR A 88 5.00 -58.12 34.99
CA THR A 88 4.72 -56.68 34.98
C THR A 88 6.01 -55.90 35.14
N LEU A 89 6.30 -55.04 34.16
CA LEU A 89 7.35 -54.03 34.21
C LEU A 89 6.71 -52.64 34.07
N ASP A 90 6.68 -51.89 35.17
CA ASP A 90 6.13 -50.54 35.21
C ASP A 90 7.23 -49.55 35.64
N LEU A 91 7.66 -48.72 34.70
CA LEU A 91 8.66 -47.67 34.88
C LEU A 91 8.07 -46.27 34.57
N GLY A 92 6.75 -46.11 34.64
CA GLY A 92 6.06 -44.87 34.27
C GLY A 92 6.38 -43.68 35.17
N SER A 93 6.32 -42.47 34.64
CA SER A 93 6.60 -41.20 35.36
C SER A 93 7.97 -41.19 36.07
N THR A 94 8.98 -41.80 35.44
CA THR A 94 10.38 -41.77 35.87
C THR A 94 11.21 -40.79 35.02
N GLY A 95 12.42 -40.46 35.48
CA GLY A 95 13.39 -39.66 34.74
C GLY A 95 14.32 -40.48 33.83
N LEU A 96 13.96 -41.73 33.51
CA LEU A 96 14.71 -42.64 32.63
C LEU A 96 14.89 -42.07 31.23
N SER A 97 16.01 -42.43 30.59
CA SER A 97 16.50 -41.86 29.34
C SER A 97 17.23 -42.88 28.47
N GLY A 98 17.41 -42.59 27.18
CA GLY A 98 18.02 -43.55 26.25
C GLY A 98 17.02 -44.59 25.73
N PRO A 99 17.50 -45.59 24.97
CA PRO A 99 16.65 -46.56 24.29
C PRO A 99 16.06 -47.64 25.21
N ILE A 100 14.96 -48.23 24.74
CA ILE A 100 14.45 -49.50 25.27
C ILE A 100 15.44 -50.60 24.82
N PRO A 101 16.07 -51.36 25.74
CA PRO A 101 17.02 -52.40 25.37
C PRO A 101 16.31 -53.55 24.64
N SER A 102 16.96 -54.08 23.59
CA SER A 102 16.42 -55.18 22.77
C SER A 102 16.21 -56.47 23.57
N GLU A 103 17.01 -56.64 24.62
CA GLU A 103 17.04 -57.72 25.60
C GLU A 103 15.72 -57.85 26.37
N ILE A 104 14.87 -56.81 26.36
CA ILE A 104 13.51 -56.89 26.93
C ILE A 104 12.69 -58.01 26.32
N GLY A 105 12.92 -58.37 25.04
CA GLY A 105 12.26 -59.49 24.35
C GLY A 105 12.46 -60.86 25.01
N ASN A 106 13.53 -61.03 25.81
CA ASN A 106 13.79 -62.25 26.57
C ASN A 106 12.80 -62.47 27.73
N CYS A 107 12.07 -61.43 28.17
CA CYS A 107 11.10 -61.50 29.25
C CYS A 107 9.78 -62.15 28.79
N THR A 108 9.81 -63.36 28.22
CA THR A 108 8.66 -63.97 27.52
C THR A 108 7.41 -64.21 28.39
N ALA A 109 7.52 -64.13 29.72
CA ALA A 109 6.39 -64.14 30.65
C ALA A 109 5.65 -62.78 30.78
N LEU A 110 6.14 -61.71 30.14
CA LEU A 110 5.66 -60.35 30.33
C LEU A 110 4.24 -60.17 29.78
N GLN A 111 3.36 -59.63 30.62
CA GLN A 111 1.94 -59.35 30.35
C GLN A 111 1.70 -57.84 30.25
N VAL A 112 2.40 -57.04 31.06
CA VAL A 112 2.30 -55.57 31.07
C VAL A 112 3.69 -54.95 31.00
N LEU A 113 3.89 -54.10 29.99
CA LEU A 113 5.02 -53.20 29.87
C LEU A 113 4.51 -51.76 29.80
N THR A 114 4.89 -50.93 30.76
CA THR A 114 4.60 -49.49 30.70
C THR A 114 5.81 -48.61 31.02
N LEU A 115 6.05 -47.63 30.15
CA LEU A 115 7.01 -46.54 30.29
C LEU A 115 6.31 -45.17 30.27
N ARG A 116 4.98 -45.14 30.52
CA ARG A 116 4.13 -43.96 30.37
C ARG A 116 4.71 -42.73 31.06
N SER A 117 4.83 -41.61 30.36
CA SER A 117 5.39 -40.34 30.90
C SER A 117 6.85 -40.43 31.35
N ALA A 118 7.62 -41.42 30.90
CA ALA A 118 9.08 -41.42 31.00
C ALA A 118 9.67 -40.56 29.86
N TYR A 119 9.44 -39.25 29.93
CA TYR A 119 9.61 -38.29 28.82
C TYR A 119 10.97 -38.31 28.11
N LYS A 120 12.04 -38.83 28.73
CA LYS A 120 13.40 -38.85 28.15
C LYS A 120 13.80 -40.19 27.52
N VAL A 121 12.99 -41.25 27.66
CA VAL A 121 13.18 -42.52 26.93
C VAL A 121 13.03 -42.22 25.45
N ASN A 122 13.99 -42.64 24.63
CA ASN A 122 14.11 -42.23 23.23
C ASN A 122 14.56 -43.37 22.30
N GLY A 123 14.83 -43.06 21.03
CA GLY A 123 15.15 -44.07 20.03
C GLY A 123 13.91 -44.87 19.58
N SER A 124 14.12 -45.94 18.83
CA SER A 124 13.04 -46.73 18.25
C SER A 124 12.51 -47.82 19.18
N ILE A 125 11.22 -48.16 19.02
CA ILE A 125 10.63 -49.37 19.61
C ILE A 125 11.38 -50.59 19.03
N PRO A 126 12.02 -51.44 19.86
CA PRO A 126 12.77 -52.60 19.34
C PRO A 126 11.82 -53.72 18.88
N GLY A 127 12.02 -54.23 17.66
CA GLY A 127 11.21 -55.33 17.09
C GLY A 127 11.23 -56.62 17.93
N GLN A 128 12.23 -56.79 18.79
CA GLN A 128 12.31 -57.87 19.79
C GLN A 128 11.13 -57.89 20.78
N ILE A 129 10.40 -56.77 20.95
CA ILE A 129 9.14 -56.74 21.70
C ILE A 129 8.12 -57.75 21.12
N GLY A 130 8.16 -58.04 19.82
CA GLY A 130 7.33 -59.07 19.17
C GLY A 130 7.57 -60.51 19.64
N GLN A 131 8.56 -60.76 20.51
CA GLN A 131 8.81 -62.06 21.14
C GLN A 131 7.99 -62.28 22.42
N LEU A 132 7.38 -61.21 22.96
CA LEU A 132 6.65 -61.20 24.23
C LEU A 132 5.22 -61.74 24.08
N THR A 133 5.07 -62.99 23.65
CA THR A 133 3.78 -63.56 23.22
C THR A 133 2.64 -63.51 24.25
N ASN A 134 2.96 -63.36 25.55
CA ASN A 134 2.00 -63.18 26.66
C ASN A 134 1.57 -61.72 26.90
N LEU A 135 2.15 -60.74 26.19
CA LEU A 135 1.94 -59.32 26.43
C LEU A 135 0.51 -58.92 26.09
N THR A 136 -0.21 -58.37 27.08
CA THR A 136 -1.59 -57.86 26.93
C THR A 136 -1.62 -56.35 26.78
N THR A 137 -0.67 -55.64 27.41
CA THR A 137 -0.62 -54.18 27.46
C THR A 137 0.79 -53.67 27.17
N LEU A 138 0.90 -52.81 26.16
CA LEU A 138 2.11 -52.06 25.84
C LEU A 138 1.78 -50.56 25.86
N ASP A 139 2.19 -49.85 26.92
CA ASP A 139 1.99 -48.40 27.09
C ASP A 139 3.33 -47.67 27.12
N LEU A 140 3.68 -47.04 26.00
CA LEU A 140 4.88 -46.24 25.82
C LEU A 140 4.54 -44.75 25.61
N GLY A 141 3.34 -44.31 26.00
CA GLY A 141 2.88 -42.94 25.78
C GLY A 141 3.67 -41.89 26.56
N SER A 142 3.70 -40.65 26.07
CA SER A 142 4.43 -39.53 26.68
C SER A 142 5.94 -39.82 26.84
N THR A 143 6.55 -40.32 25.77
CA THR A 143 8.00 -40.63 25.68
C THR A 143 8.62 -39.92 24.46
N SER A 144 9.95 -39.81 24.42
CA SER A 144 10.68 -39.26 23.25
C SER A 144 11.04 -40.37 22.23
N LEU A 145 10.25 -41.45 22.16
CA LEU A 145 10.45 -42.52 21.17
C LEU A 145 10.24 -42.01 19.74
N THR A 146 10.98 -42.57 18.79
CA THR A 146 10.99 -42.20 17.36
C THR A 146 10.94 -43.43 16.45
N GLY A 147 10.88 -43.22 15.14
CA GLY A 147 10.91 -44.31 14.16
C GLY A 147 9.57 -45.06 14.04
N PRO A 148 9.48 -46.12 13.22
CA PRO A 148 8.23 -46.79 12.91
C PRO A 148 7.70 -47.68 14.04
N ILE A 149 6.39 -47.94 14.01
CA ILE A 149 5.79 -49.07 14.75
C ILE A 149 6.28 -50.37 14.10
N PRO A 150 7.03 -51.25 14.80
CA PRO A 150 7.56 -52.48 14.21
C PRO A 150 6.46 -53.47 13.81
N GLU A 151 6.56 -54.10 12.64
CA GLU A 151 5.60 -55.13 12.19
C GLU A 151 5.59 -56.35 13.12
N GLU A 152 6.69 -56.61 13.83
CA GLU A 152 6.83 -57.68 14.80
C GLU A 152 5.86 -57.56 15.99
N ILE A 153 5.31 -56.38 16.27
CA ILE A 153 4.22 -56.21 17.26
C ILE A 153 2.99 -57.03 16.84
N GLY A 154 2.80 -57.29 15.55
CA GLY A 154 1.80 -58.23 15.04
C GLY A 154 2.00 -59.67 15.52
N ASN A 155 3.17 -60.07 16.03
CA ASN A 155 3.38 -61.42 16.55
C ASN A 155 2.94 -61.60 18.02
N LEU A 156 2.16 -60.65 18.57
CA LEU A 156 1.68 -60.63 19.96
C LEU A 156 0.20 -61.05 20.05
N PRO A 157 -0.13 -62.36 20.12
CA PRO A 157 -1.52 -62.84 20.06
C PRO A 157 -2.36 -62.42 21.27
N SER A 158 -1.73 -62.16 22.41
CA SER A 158 -2.39 -61.73 23.64
C SER A 158 -2.64 -60.22 23.72
N LEU A 159 -2.09 -59.42 22.80
CA LEU A 159 -2.09 -57.95 22.91
C LEU A 159 -3.52 -57.39 22.78
N GLN A 160 -3.92 -56.61 23.78
CA GLN A 160 -5.25 -55.99 23.91
C GLN A 160 -5.18 -54.47 23.95
N ALA A 161 -4.06 -53.88 24.36
CA ALA A 161 -3.86 -52.44 24.43
C ALA A 161 -2.46 -52.04 23.92
N LEU A 162 -2.45 -51.11 22.96
CA LEU A 162 -1.26 -50.44 22.44
C LEU A 162 -1.45 -48.92 22.59
N GLU A 163 -0.71 -48.31 23.51
CA GLU A 163 -0.74 -46.87 23.78
C GLU A 163 0.64 -46.26 23.47
N LEU A 164 0.74 -45.44 22.41
CA LEU A 164 1.96 -44.73 21.99
C LEU A 164 1.77 -43.21 21.95
N ALA A 165 0.63 -42.72 22.47
CA ALA A 165 0.22 -41.32 22.39
C ALA A 165 1.24 -40.34 22.98
N PHE A 166 1.40 -39.15 22.37
CA PHE A 166 2.37 -38.12 22.73
C PHE A 166 3.83 -38.62 22.67
N SER A 167 4.21 -39.17 21.52
CA SER A 167 5.59 -39.57 21.19
C SER A 167 5.93 -39.23 19.74
N SER A 168 7.20 -39.25 19.35
CA SER A 168 7.62 -39.02 17.94
C SER A 168 7.66 -40.31 17.10
N VAL A 169 6.92 -41.35 17.50
CA VAL A 169 6.76 -42.58 16.71
C VAL A 169 6.04 -42.24 15.40
N GLY A 170 6.59 -42.68 14.26
CA GLY A 170 6.12 -42.28 12.94
C GLY A 170 5.98 -43.44 11.95
N GLY A 171 6.09 -43.12 10.66
CA GLY A 171 5.92 -44.08 9.57
C GLY A 171 4.49 -44.59 9.41
N PHE A 172 4.31 -45.59 8.55
CA PHE A 172 3.00 -46.19 8.30
C PHE A 172 2.56 -47.06 9.47
N ILE A 173 1.25 -47.01 9.79
CA ILE A 173 0.64 -47.96 10.74
C ILE A 173 0.57 -49.34 10.05
N PRO A 174 1.17 -50.41 10.63
CA PRO A 174 1.16 -51.74 10.03
C PRO A 174 -0.19 -52.45 10.29
N TRP A 175 -1.26 -51.93 9.67
CA TRP A 175 -2.65 -52.33 9.91
C TRP A 175 -2.88 -53.85 9.80
N ASP A 176 -2.37 -54.51 8.77
CA ASP A 176 -2.53 -55.97 8.62
C ASP A 176 -1.85 -56.75 9.75
N ALA A 177 -0.61 -56.40 10.10
CA ALA A 177 0.13 -57.08 11.17
C ALA A 177 -0.57 -56.91 12.53
N LEU A 178 -1.03 -55.69 12.84
CA LEU A 178 -1.76 -55.39 14.08
C LEU A 178 -3.12 -56.08 14.11
N CYS A 179 -3.93 -55.97 13.05
CA CYS A 179 -5.31 -56.44 13.05
C CYS A 179 -5.49 -57.94 12.78
N SER A 180 -4.61 -58.58 12.02
CA SER A 180 -4.78 -60.00 11.63
C SER A 180 -4.34 -61.00 12.70
N LYS A 181 -3.45 -60.60 13.61
CA LYS A 181 -2.73 -61.52 14.51
C LYS A 181 -2.83 -61.19 16.00
N THR A 182 -3.33 -60.01 16.38
CA THR A 182 -3.50 -59.60 17.78
C THR A 182 -4.99 -59.53 18.16
N ASN A 183 -5.29 -59.39 19.46
CA ASN A 183 -6.66 -59.25 19.96
C ASN A 183 -6.95 -57.79 20.42
N LEU A 184 -6.47 -56.83 19.62
CA LEU A 184 -6.38 -55.43 20.00
C LEU A 184 -7.76 -54.82 20.28
N SER A 185 -7.95 -54.35 21.51
CA SER A 185 -9.17 -53.70 22.00
C SER A 185 -9.03 -52.18 22.14
N LEU A 186 -7.80 -51.69 22.29
CA LEU A 186 -7.43 -50.29 22.46
C LEU A 186 -6.20 -49.96 21.62
N LEU A 187 -6.31 -48.94 20.75
CA LEU A 187 -5.20 -48.39 19.97
C LEU A 187 -5.19 -46.87 20.11
N LEU A 188 -4.20 -46.32 20.84
CA LEU A 188 -4.02 -44.89 21.05
C LEU A 188 -2.70 -44.42 20.43
N LEU A 189 -2.78 -43.71 19.31
CA LEU A 189 -1.66 -43.12 18.59
C LEU A 189 -1.79 -41.58 18.52
N ASN A 190 -2.36 -40.95 19.55
CA ASN A 190 -2.65 -39.51 19.54
C ASN A 190 -1.37 -38.68 19.56
N SER A 191 -1.29 -37.62 18.75
CA SER A 191 -0.16 -36.70 18.67
C SER A 191 1.16 -37.45 18.52
N THR A 192 1.23 -38.26 17.45
CA THR A 192 2.44 -38.94 17.00
C THR A 192 2.86 -38.44 15.62
N GLU A 193 3.82 -39.08 14.97
CA GLU A 193 4.30 -38.73 13.63
C GLU A 193 3.85 -39.75 12.56
N VAL A 194 2.89 -40.62 12.88
CA VAL A 194 2.39 -41.67 11.95
C VAL A 194 1.74 -41.06 10.71
N GLU A 195 1.89 -41.75 9.59
CA GLU A 195 1.59 -41.21 8.26
C GLU A 195 0.91 -42.22 7.33
N GLY A 196 0.32 -41.69 6.25
CA GLY A 196 -0.35 -42.48 5.23
C GLY A 196 -1.83 -42.80 5.54
N PRO A 197 -2.45 -43.69 4.76
CA PRO A 197 -3.88 -43.94 4.85
C PRO A 197 -4.27 -44.96 5.92
N ILE A 198 -5.50 -44.83 6.41
CA ILE A 198 -6.19 -45.92 7.11
C ILE A 198 -6.57 -46.96 6.04
N THR A 199 -5.94 -48.15 6.06
CA THR A 199 -6.19 -49.17 5.04
C THR A 199 -7.43 -50.01 5.37
N ARG A 200 -7.95 -50.73 4.37
CA ARG A 200 -9.06 -51.69 4.51
C ARG A 200 -8.81 -52.77 5.57
N ASP A 201 -7.55 -53.05 5.91
CA ASP A 201 -7.17 -54.05 6.90
C ASP A 201 -7.63 -53.71 8.31
N ILE A 202 -7.99 -52.43 8.56
CA ILE A 202 -8.64 -52.02 9.80
C ILE A 202 -9.87 -52.87 10.11
N GLY A 203 -10.65 -53.32 9.11
CA GLY A 203 -11.83 -54.17 9.34
C GLY A 203 -11.53 -55.50 10.03
N LYS A 204 -10.29 -55.98 9.93
CA LYS A 204 -9.82 -57.19 10.62
C LYS A 204 -9.68 -56.99 12.15
N CYS A 205 -9.56 -55.75 12.63
CA CYS A 205 -9.47 -55.39 14.06
C CYS A 205 -10.82 -55.56 14.81
N THR A 206 -11.54 -56.67 14.62
CA THR A 206 -12.89 -56.94 15.16
C THR A 206 -13.00 -56.96 16.70
N ALA A 207 -11.87 -56.93 17.41
CA ALA A 207 -11.80 -56.79 18.86
C ALA A 207 -11.84 -55.33 19.36
N LEU A 208 -11.59 -54.36 18.46
CA LEU A 208 -11.32 -52.97 18.79
C LEU A 208 -12.56 -52.26 19.37
N LYS A 209 -12.36 -51.61 20.53
CA LYS A 209 -13.37 -50.83 21.25
C LYS A 209 -13.08 -49.34 21.19
N TYR A 210 -11.80 -48.96 21.20
CA TYR A 210 -11.39 -47.57 21.10
C TYR A 210 -10.19 -47.44 20.18
N LEU A 211 -10.36 -46.65 19.12
CA LEU A 211 -9.31 -46.16 18.22
C LEU A 211 -9.19 -44.65 18.36
N SER A 212 -7.95 -44.17 18.52
CA SER A 212 -7.63 -42.75 18.58
C SER A 212 -6.35 -42.48 17.75
N LEU A 213 -6.49 -41.70 16.67
CA LEU A 213 -5.40 -41.23 15.80
C LEU A 213 -5.28 -39.69 15.84
N THR A 214 -5.72 -39.07 16.92
CA THR A 214 -5.95 -37.63 17.02
C THR A 214 -4.65 -36.82 16.81
N GLY A 215 -4.68 -35.77 16.01
CA GLY A 215 -3.55 -34.83 15.84
C GLY A 215 -2.39 -35.34 14.97
N ASN A 216 -2.55 -36.47 14.26
CA ASN A 216 -1.55 -36.94 13.29
C ASN A 216 -1.78 -36.30 11.91
N THR A 217 -1.19 -35.13 11.68
CA THR A 217 -1.40 -34.32 10.46
C THR A 217 -0.96 -34.98 9.15
N LYS A 218 -0.17 -36.07 9.22
CA LYS A 218 0.29 -36.85 8.07
C LYS A 218 -0.62 -38.04 7.72
N VAL A 219 -1.57 -38.41 8.57
CA VAL A 219 -2.59 -39.43 8.26
C VAL A 219 -3.54 -38.85 7.21
N ASN A 220 -3.75 -39.56 6.11
CA ASN A 220 -4.42 -39.02 4.91
C ASN A 220 -5.30 -40.05 4.20
N GLY A 221 -5.77 -39.72 2.99
CA GLY A 221 -6.68 -40.59 2.22
C GLY A 221 -8.11 -40.56 2.77
N SER A 222 -8.90 -41.58 2.49
CA SER A 222 -10.30 -41.69 2.91
C SER A 222 -10.50 -42.66 4.07
N ILE A 223 -11.52 -42.43 4.90
CA ILE A 223 -11.99 -43.42 5.88
C ILE A 223 -12.49 -44.67 5.10
N PRO A 224 -11.94 -45.88 5.35
CA PRO A 224 -12.36 -47.09 4.65
C PRO A 224 -13.77 -47.53 5.04
N VAL A 225 -14.46 -48.20 4.13
CA VAL A 225 -15.84 -48.70 4.37
C VAL A 225 -15.86 -49.85 5.38
N GLU A 226 -14.76 -50.61 5.44
CA GLU A 226 -14.54 -51.74 6.34
C GLU A 226 -14.55 -51.37 7.84
N ILE A 227 -14.73 -50.09 8.18
CA ILE A 227 -15.05 -49.63 9.53
C ILE A 227 -16.33 -50.27 10.08
N ASP A 228 -17.25 -50.72 9.21
CA ASP A 228 -18.47 -51.46 9.61
C ASP A 228 -18.21 -52.83 10.25
N GLN A 229 -17.04 -53.42 9.99
CA GLN A 229 -16.63 -54.71 10.58
C GLN A 229 -16.27 -54.57 12.06
N LEU A 230 -16.06 -53.35 12.57
CA LEU A 230 -15.69 -53.07 13.95
C LEU A 230 -16.90 -53.05 14.89
N GLY A 231 -17.68 -54.14 14.91
CA GLY A 231 -18.92 -54.25 15.69
C GLY A 231 -18.78 -54.08 17.22
N LYS A 232 -17.56 -53.96 17.77
CA LYS A 232 -17.29 -53.65 19.18
C LYS A 232 -16.85 -52.20 19.44
N LEU A 233 -16.67 -51.38 18.41
CA LEU A 233 -16.13 -50.02 18.51
C LEU A 233 -17.11 -49.10 19.23
N THR A 234 -16.72 -48.62 20.41
CA THR A 234 -17.50 -47.66 21.21
C THR A 234 -16.99 -46.24 21.04
N LYS A 235 -15.70 -46.05 20.72
CA LYS A 235 -15.10 -44.73 20.51
C LYS A 235 -14.19 -44.72 19.29
N LEU A 236 -14.41 -43.75 18.41
CA LEU A 236 -13.55 -43.45 17.28
C LEU A 236 -13.20 -41.96 17.31
N ASP A 237 -11.91 -41.67 17.40
CA ASP A 237 -11.37 -40.31 17.31
C ASP A 237 -10.28 -40.26 16.23
N LEU A 238 -10.61 -39.59 15.11
CA LEU A 238 -9.74 -39.34 13.97
C LEU A 238 -9.52 -37.83 13.78
N SER A 239 -9.58 -37.06 14.87
CA SER A 239 -9.62 -35.60 14.81
C SER A 239 -8.25 -34.99 14.51
N GLY A 240 -8.18 -33.87 13.79
CA GLY A 240 -6.90 -33.20 13.52
C GLY A 240 -5.95 -34.04 12.65
N THR A 241 -6.50 -34.81 11.71
CA THR A 241 -5.73 -35.53 10.69
C THR A 241 -6.02 -34.90 9.31
N ASN A 242 -5.42 -35.42 8.24
CA ASN A 242 -5.63 -34.92 6.87
C ASN A 242 -6.50 -35.89 6.04
N LEU A 243 -7.49 -36.53 6.69
CA LEU A 243 -8.46 -37.40 6.02
C LEU A 243 -9.35 -36.59 5.10
N SER A 244 -9.80 -37.22 4.02
CA SER A 244 -10.46 -36.59 2.88
C SER A 244 -11.51 -37.52 2.25
N GLY A 245 -12.31 -36.98 1.34
CA GLY A 245 -13.43 -37.72 0.74
C GLY A 245 -14.64 -37.83 1.70
N PRO A 246 -15.69 -38.57 1.29
CA PRO A 246 -16.94 -38.62 2.03
C PRO A 246 -16.85 -39.48 3.29
N ILE A 247 -17.62 -39.12 4.31
CA ILE A 247 -17.85 -39.97 5.48
C ILE A 247 -18.62 -41.22 5.02
N PRO A 248 -18.14 -42.46 5.26
CA PRO A 248 -18.82 -43.68 4.79
C PRO A 248 -20.20 -43.88 5.44
N SER A 249 -21.21 -44.24 4.63
CA SER A 249 -22.50 -44.71 5.15
C SER A 249 -22.39 -46.02 5.95
N ALA A 250 -21.29 -46.75 5.79
CA ALA A 250 -20.92 -47.93 6.57
C ALA A 250 -20.97 -47.69 8.09
N PHE A 251 -20.78 -46.44 8.57
CA PHE A 251 -20.92 -46.10 9.98
C PHE A 251 -22.26 -46.51 10.59
N GLY A 252 -23.36 -46.55 9.82
CA GLY A 252 -24.67 -46.97 10.34
C GLY A 252 -24.74 -48.41 10.85
N ASN A 253 -23.80 -49.26 10.44
CA ASN A 253 -23.69 -50.65 10.91
C ASN A 253 -22.98 -50.74 12.28
N VAL A 254 -22.22 -49.73 12.69
CA VAL A 254 -21.42 -49.70 13.93
C VAL A 254 -22.29 -49.32 15.14
N SER A 255 -23.37 -50.07 15.37
CA SER A 255 -24.37 -49.80 16.43
C SER A 255 -23.84 -49.83 17.88
N SER A 256 -22.58 -50.21 18.08
CA SER A 256 -21.83 -50.09 19.34
C SER A 256 -21.30 -48.67 19.62
N LEU A 257 -21.25 -47.79 18.63
CA LEU A 257 -20.56 -46.50 18.72
C LEU A 257 -21.26 -45.51 19.65
N GLU A 258 -20.48 -44.93 20.57
CA GLU A 258 -20.91 -44.00 21.61
C GLU A 258 -20.29 -42.60 21.43
N VAL A 259 -19.06 -42.55 20.88
CA VAL A 259 -18.33 -41.32 20.53
C VAL A 259 -17.78 -41.43 19.12
N LEU A 260 -18.08 -40.42 18.29
CA LEU A 260 -17.52 -40.26 16.94
C LEU A 260 -16.97 -38.84 16.78
N PHE A 261 -15.64 -38.73 16.72
CA PHE A 261 -14.93 -37.48 16.47
C PHE A 261 -14.13 -37.58 15.17
N LEU A 262 -14.49 -36.72 14.21
CA LEU A 262 -13.90 -36.60 12.88
C LEU A 262 -13.51 -35.15 12.57
N ASN A 263 -13.42 -34.30 13.59
CA ASN A 263 -13.21 -32.86 13.40
C ASN A 263 -11.80 -32.51 12.90
N ASP A 264 -11.64 -31.31 12.35
CA ASP A 264 -10.37 -30.78 11.87
C ASP A 264 -9.70 -31.70 10.84
N ASN A 265 -10.48 -32.05 9.81
CA ASN A 265 -10.08 -32.85 8.66
C ASN A 265 -10.49 -32.16 7.35
N ASN A 266 -10.23 -32.79 6.20
CA ASN A 266 -10.63 -32.33 4.87
C ASN A 266 -11.79 -33.18 4.29
N LEU A 267 -12.71 -33.64 5.13
CA LEU A 267 -13.83 -34.51 4.73
C LEU A 267 -14.83 -33.73 3.85
N THR A 268 -15.38 -34.42 2.85
CA THR A 268 -16.24 -33.83 1.82
C THR A 268 -17.69 -34.29 1.94
N ALA A 269 -18.62 -33.49 1.44
CA ALA A 269 -20.02 -33.87 1.31
C ALA A 269 -20.24 -35.09 0.35
N PRO A 270 -21.37 -35.80 0.45
CA PRO A 270 -22.44 -35.64 1.45
C PRO A 270 -22.10 -36.29 2.80
N VAL A 271 -22.64 -35.73 3.89
CA VAL A 271 -22.65 -36.41 5.20
C VAL A 271 -23.75 -37.48 5.18
N PRO A 272 -23.48 -38.74 5.57
CA PRO A 272 -24.45 -39.84 5.50
C PRO A 272 -25.40 -39.81 6.72
N TRP A 273 -26.19 -38.74 6.86
CA TRP A 273 -27.01 -38.51 8.05
C TRP A 273 -27.93 -39.68 8.41
N GLU A 274 -28.62 -40.28 7.43
CA GLU A 274 -29.51 -41.43 7.63
C GLU A 274 -28.81 -42.66 8.24
N ALA A 275 -27.52 -42.84 7.94
CA ALA A 275 -26.69 -43.88 8.53
C ALA A 275 -26.26 -43.50 9.96
N LEU A 276 -25.85 -42.25 10.19
CA LEU A 276 -25.52 -41.76 11.53
C LEU A 276 -26.73 -41.79 12.48
N CYS A 277 -27.96 -41.65 11.95
CA CYS A 277 -29.20 -41.82 12.72
C CYS A 277 -29.40 -43.24 13.28
N GLN A 278 -28.73 -44.27 12.75
CA GLN A 278 -28.80 -45.65 13.28
C GLN A 278 -27.97 -45.83 14.56
N LEU A 279 -27.09 -44.87 14.89
CA LEU A 279 -26.18 -44.93 16.03
C LEU A 279 -26.90 -44.60 17.35
N ALA A 280 -27.89 -45.40 17.74
CA ALA A 280 -28.74 -45.15 18.91
C ALA A 280 -28.02 -45.13 20.28
N LYS A 281 -26.73 -45.46 20.33
CA LYS A 281 -25.86 -45.32 21.53
C LYS A 281 -25.06 -44.02 21.56
N LEU A 282 -24.96 -43.30 20.45
CA LEU A 282 -24.13 -42.11 20.28
C LEU A 282 -24.54 -41.04 21.31
N TYR A 283 -23.59 -40.66 22.16
CA TYR A 283 -23.75 -39.55 23.10
C TYR A 283 -22.86 -38.36 22.75
N SER A 284 -21.90 -38.50 21.84
CA SER A 284 -20.97 -37.44 21.47
C SER A 284 -20.60 -37.51 19.99
N LEU A 285 -20.91 -36.46 19.24
CA LEU A 285 -20.60 -36.31 17.82
C LEU A 285 -19.84 -35.01 17.57
N ASN A 286 -18.67 -35.09 16.96
CA ASN A 286 -17.92 -33.92 16.49
C ASN A 286 -17.49 -34.10 15.03
N LEU A 287 -17.99 -33.22 14.16
CA LEU A 287 -17.62 -33.15 12.73
C LEU A 287 -16.98 -31.81 12.36
N GLY A 288 -16.67 -30.95 13.35
CA GLY A 288 -16.21 -29.57 13.14
C GLY A 288 -14.93 -29.42 12.30
N GLY A 289 -14.58 -28.20 11.89
CA GLY A 289 -13.37 -27.91 11.10
C GLY A 289 -13.38 -28.42 9.65
N ASN A 290 -14.37 -29.22 9.24
CA ASN A 290 -14.45 -29.80 7.90
C ASN A 290 -15.16 -28.86 6.90
N SER A 291 -14.42 -27.84 6.44
CA SER A 291 -14.92 -26.78 5.55
C SER A 291 -15.55 -27.24 4.21
N GLN A 292 -15.32 -28.50 3.79
CA GLN A 292 -15.89 -29.09 2.58
C GLN A 292 -17.15 -29.94 2.81
N LEU A 293 -17.68 -30.02 4.04
CA LEU A 293 -19.00 -30.60 4.35
C LEU A 293 -20.15 -29.64 3.95
N LYS A 294 -20.18 -29.26 2.67
CA LYS A 294 -21.24 -28.46 2.02
C LYS A 294 -22.32 -29.42 1.53
N GLY A 295 -23.33 -29.67 2.35
CA GLY A 295 -24.38 -30.66 2.07
C GLY A 295 -25.78 -30.19 2.47
N PRO A 296 -26.80 -31.05 2.30
CA PRO A 296 -28.12 -30.79 2.85
C PRO A 296 -28.08 -30.78 4.39
N PRO A 297 -28.96 -29.98 5.03
CA PRO A 297 -29.04 -29.91 6.49
C PRO A 297 -29.35 -31.28 7.12
N PRO A 298 -28.99 -31.50 8.39
CA PRO A 298 -29.27 -32.76 9.06
C PRO A 298 -30.79 -33.01 9.13
N PRO A 299 -31.29 -34.17 8.68
CA PRO A 299 -32.70 -34.51 8.66
C PRO A 299 -33.25 -34.75 10.08
N PRO A 300 -34.58 -34.76 10.26
CA PRO A 300 -35.21 -34.90 11.58
C PRO A 300 -34.75 -36.10 12.43
N CYS A 301 -34.28 -37.19 11.81
CA CYS A 301 -33.76 -38.35 12.55
C CYS A 301 -32.51 -38.04 13.38
N VAL A 302 -31.71 -37.03 13.02
CA VAL A 302 -30.53 -36.63 13.81
C VAL A 302 -30.96 -36.03 15.15
N TRP A 303 -32.12 -35.37 15.17
CA TRP A 303 -32.69 -34.75 16.37
C TRP A 303 -33.41 -35.76 17.29
N SER A 304 -33.68 -36.97 16.80
CA SER A 304 -34.24 -38.07 17.61
C SER A 304 -33.16 -38.89 18.35
N LEU A 305 -31.88 -38.55 18.20
CA LEU A 305 -30.76 -39.14 18.94
C LEU A 305 -30.74 -38.69 20.42
N THR A 306 -31.78 -39.05 21.18
CA THR A 306 -32.05 -38.62 22.59
C THR A 306 -30.99 -39.02 23.63
N ARG A 307 -29.90 -39.69 23.24
CA ARG A 307 -28.71 -39.93 24.08
C ARG A 307 -27.62 -38.87 23.91
N LEU A 308 -27.71 -38.02 22.89
CA LEU A 308 -26.71 -37.02 22.55
C LEU A 308 -26.54 -36.01 23.70
N ARG A 309 -25.30 -35.89 24.18
CA ARG A 309 -24.84 -34.93 25.19
C ARG A 309 -23.93 -33.86 24.59
N SER A 310 -23.21 -34.20 23.52
CA SER A 310 -22.33 -33.26 22.81
C SER A 310 -22.57 -33.33 21.30
N LEU A 311 -22.86 -32.17 20.71
CA LEU A 311 -22.94 -31.98 19.26
C LEU A 311 -22.07 -30.80 18.85
N ALA A 312 -21.01 -31.09 18.12
CA ALA A 312 -20.11 -30.08 17.57
C ALA A 312 -20.02 -30.22 16.04
N LEU A 313 -20.41 -29.16 15.34
CA LEU A 313 -20.42 -29.04 13.88
C LEU A 313 -19.69 -27.75 13.43
N THR A 314 -18.94 -27.10 14.33
CA THR A 314 -18.36 -25.77 14.10
C THR A 314 -17.46 -25.73 12.87
N ASP A 315 -17.46 -24.65 12.09
CA ASP A 315 -16.69 -24.52 10.84
C ASP A 315 -16.98 -25.59 9.77
N SER A 316 -18.16 -26.22 9.84
CA SER A 316 -18.65 -27.19 8.85
C SER A 316 -19.99 -26.68 8.29
N PRO A 317 -20.07 -26.24 7.02
CA PRO A 317 -21.22 -25.51 6.46
C PRO A 317 -22.41 -26.42 6.10
N VAL A 318 -22.80 -27.30 7.02
CA VAL A 318 -23.76 -28.39 6.82
C VAL A 318 -25.22 -27.94 6.77
N PHE A 319 -25.59 -26.79 7.33
CA PHE A 319 -26.97 -26.31 7.32
C PHE A 319 -27.35 -25.57 6.03
N GLY A 320 -26.38 -25.22 5.17
CA GLY A 320 -26.65 -24.73 3.81
C GLY A 320 -27.48 -23.44 3.70
N GLY A 321 -27.64 -22.66 4.77
CA GLY A 321 -28.50 -21.47 4.82
C GLY A 321 -29.90 -21.72 5.36
N THR A 322 -30.16 -22.84 6.03
CA THR A 322 -31.46 -23.19 6.64
C THR A 322 -31.55 -22.85 8.13
N PRO A 323 -32.76 -22.67 8.69
CA PRO A 323 -32.95 -22.46 10.12
C PRO A 323 -32.84 -23.74 10.94
N LEU A 324 -32.55 -23.59 12.24
CA LEU A 324 -32.57 -24.69 13.20
C LEU A 324 -34.03 -25.15 13.42
N PRO A 325 -34.38 -26.42 13.13
CA PRO A 325 -35.77 -26.89 13.18
C PRO A 325 -36.25 -27.08 14.62
N LEU A 326 -37.56 -26.96 14.87
CA LEU A 326 -38.14 -27.12 16.22
C LEU A 326 -37.90 -28.51 16.82
N ASP A 327 -37.85 -29.56 15.98
CA ASP A 327 -37.53 -30.93 16.42
C ASP A 327 -36.15 -31.07 17.06
N PHE A 328 -35.22 -30.13 16.80
CA PHE A 328 -33.92 -30.06 17.46
C PHE A 328 -34.05 -30.08 19.00
N CYS A 329 -35.08 -29.42 19.52
CA CYS A 329 -35.35 -29.29 20.96
C CYS A 329 -35.75 -30.62 21.63
N GLN A 330 -35.89 -31.73 20.88
CA GLN A 330 -36.06 -33.09 21.42
C GLN A 330 -34.77 -33.64 22.07
N LEU A 331 -33.60 -33.04 21.80
CA LEU A 331 -32.29 -33.43 22.35
C LEU A 331 -32.11 -33.00 23.83
N VAL A 332 -33.08 -33.29 24.70
CA VAL A 332 -33.15 -32.79 26.09
C VAL A 332 -31.99 -33.21 27.01
N LYS A 333 -31.10 -34.11 26.57
CA LYS A 333 -29.87 -34.53 27.28
C LYS A 333 -28.61 -33.78 26.83
N LEU A 334 -28.73 -32.85 25.88
CA LEU A 334 -27.60 -32.12 25.34
C LEU A 334 -26.99 -31.19 26.39
N GLU A 335 -25.70 -31.35 26.64
CA GLU A 335 -24.88 -30.54 27.55
C GLU A 335 -24.02 -29.54 26.77
N PHE A 336 -23.57 -29.89 25.56
CA PHE A 336 -22.70 -29.07 24.72
C PHE A 336 -23.23 -28.97 23.30
N LEU A 337 -23.46 -27.75 22.82
CA LEU A 337 -23.90 -27.46 21.47
C LEU A 337 -23.00 -26.40 20.82
N TYR A 338 -22.28 -26.80 19.76
CA TYR A 338 -21.38 -25.91 19.02
C TYR A 338 -21.68 -25.96 17.51
N LEU A 339 -22.46 -25.00 17.02
CA LEU A 339 -22.88 -24.83 15.63
C LEU A 339 -22.28 -23.56 14.99
N GLY A 340 -21.12 -23.10 15.46
CA GLY A 340 -20.48 -21.89 14.91
C GLY A 340 -20.10 -22.04 13.43
N SER A 341 -20.20 -21.00 12.61
CA SER A 341 -19.82 -21.04 11.19
C SER A 341 -20.52 -22.14 10.35
N THR A 342 -21.67 -22.65 10.79
CA THR A 342 -22.38 -23.75 10.11
C THR A 342 -23.30 -23.30 8.96
N ASN A 343 -23.36 -21.99 8.71
CA ASN A 343 -24.25 -21.34 7.74
C ASN A 343 -25.75 -21.54 8.12
N LEU A 344 -26.07 -21.48 9.41
CA LEU A 344 -27.46 -21.38 9.90
C LEU A 344 -28.08 -20.02 9.54
N SER A 345 -29.41 -20.00 9.36
CA SER A 345 -30.20 -18.78 9.13
C SER A 345 -31.45 -18.72 10.00
N GLY A 346 -32.32 -17.71 9.80
CA GLY A 346 -33.57 -17.57 10.55
C GLY A 346 -33.36 -17.17 12.01
N THR A 347 -34.37 -17.37 12.85
CA THR A 347 -34.33 -16.98 14.26
C THR A 347 -33.80 -18.10 15.16
N ILE A 348 -33.20 -17.74 16.29
CA ILE A 348 -32.92 -18.71 17.37
C ILE A 348 -34.27 -19.28 17.87
N PRO A 349 -34.50 -20.61 17.88
CA PRO A 349 -35.77 -21.17 18.34
C PRO A 349 -35.97 -20.98 19.86
N PRO A 350 -37.12 -20.44 20.32
CA PRO A 350 -37.43 -20.31 21.74
C PRO A 350 -37.40 -21.64 22.52
N CYS A 351 -37.71 -22.76 21.84
CA CYS A 351 -37.69 -24.08 22.47
C CYS A 351 -36.31 -24.54 22.96
N LEU A 352 -35.20 -23.87 22.55
CA LEU A 352 -33.89 -24.13 23.13
C LEU A 352 -33.85 -23.91 24.64
N GLY A 353 -34.71 -23.02 25.19
CA GLY A 353 -34.88 -22.85 26.64
C GLY A 353 -35.36 -24.10 27.37
N ASN A 354 -35.98 -25.06 26.67
CA ASN A 354 -36.46 -26.33 27.24
C ASN A 354 -35.38 -27.43 27.29
N MET A 355 -34.10 -27.07 27.16
CA MET A 355 -32.95 -28.00 27.22
C MET A 355 -32.13 -27.78 28.50
N PRO A 356 -32.66 -28.07 29.70
CA PRO A 356 -32.08 -27.67 30.99
C PRO A 356 -30.72 -28.32 31.31
N GLY A 357 -30.31 -29.34 30.55
CA GLY A 357 -28.97 -29.93 30.63
C GLY A 357 -27.87 -29.08 29.99
N LEU A 358 -28.22 -28.05 29.20
CA LEU A 358 -27.26 -27.33 28.36
C LEU A 358 -26.31 -26.46 29.20
N ARG A 359 -25.00 -26.68 29.00
CA ARG A 359 -23.88 -26.03 29.69
C ARG A 359 -23.07 -25.12 28.78
N ALA A 360 -23.04 -25.41 27.48
CA ALA A 360 -22.40 -24.56 26.47
C ALA A 360 -23.29 -24.43 25.22
N LEU A 361 -23.50 -23.19 24.78
CA LEU A 361 -24.23 -22.83 23.57
C LEU A 361 -23.35 -21.93 22.69
N GLY A 362 -22.85 -22.47 21.58
CA GLY A 362 -22.10 -21.72 20.57
C GLY A 362 -22.83 -21.68 19.24
N LEU A 363 -23.31 -20.50 18.84
CA LEU A 363 -24.01 -20.25 17.57
C LEU A 363 -23.31 -19.16 16.72
N SER A 364 -22.04 -18.84 17.02
CA SER A 364 -21.30 -17.73 16.40
C SER A 364 -21.15 -17.82 14.88
N ALA A 365 -20.86 -16.71 14.21
CA ALA A 365 -20.49 -16.68 12.78
C ALA A 365 -21.54 -17.32 11.85
N ASN A 366 -22.82 -17.06 12.12
CA ASN A 366 -23.94 -17.56 11.33
C ASN A 366 -24.74 -16.39 10.73
N ARG A 367 -25.90 -16.67 10.13
CA ARG A 367 -26.82 -15.69 9.55
C ARG A 367 -28.11 -15.60 10.36
N LEU A 368 -28.02 -15.76 11.68
CA LEU A 368 -29.18 -15.71 12.56
C LEU A 368 -29.71 -14.28 12.64
N VAL A 369 -31.04 -14.13 12.66
CA VAL A 369 -31.77 -12.86 12.64
C VAL A 369 -32.82 -12.82 13.75
N GLY A 370 -33.37 -11.63 14.01
CA GLY A 370 -34.43 -11.44 15.00
C GLY A 370 -33.91 -11.38 16.44
N PRO A 371 -34.82 -11.34 17.44
CA PRO A 371 -34.45 -11.20 18.83
C PRO A 371 -33.84 -12.47 19.42
N ILE A 372 -33.05 -12.28 20.47
CA ILE A 372 -32.64 -13.35 21.37
C ILE A 372 -33.87 -13.77 22.20
N PRO A 373 -34.29 -15.05 22.19
CA PRO A 373 -35.46 -15.50 22.96
C PRO A 373 -35.22 -15.39 24.47
N SER A 374 -36.21 -14.87 25.20
CA SER A 374 -36.19 -14.78 26.66
C SER A 374 -36.16 -16.16 27.32
N GLU A 375 -36.71 -17.17 26.65
CA GLU A 375 -36.73 -18.57 27.09
C GLU A 375 -35.32 -19.13 27.35
N LEU A 376 -34.28 -18.61 26.68
CA LEU A 376 -32.88 -18.99 26.93
C LEU A 376 -32.45 -18.71 28.38
N GLY A 377 -33.07 -17.75 29.07
CA GLY A 377 -32.85 -17.50 30.51
C GLY A 377 -33.21 -18.70 31.41
N SER A 378 -34.01 -19.64 30.91
CA SER A 378 -34.35 -20.88 31.63
C SER A 378 -33.18 -21.87 31.75
N LEU A 379 -32.09 -21.65 31.01
CA LEU A 379 -30.92 -22.54 30.95
C LEU A 379 -29.99 -22.35 32.15
N ARG A 380 -30.47 -22.64 33.36
CA ARG A 380 -29.77 -22.36 34.63
C ARG A 380 -28.42 -23.06 34.84
N ASN A 381 -28.10 -24.06 34.02
CA ASN A 381 -26.80 -24.76 33.99
C ASN A 381 -25.83 -24.20 32.92
N LEU A 382 -26.22 -23.16 32.18
CA LEU A 382 -25.43 -22.58 31.10
C LEU A 382 -24.22 -21.84 31.67
N THR A 383 -23.03 -22.28 31.28
CA THR A 383 -21.73 -21.73 31.70
C THR A 383 -21.06 -20.90 30.61
N LEU A 384 -21.33 -21.23 29.33
CA LEU A 384 -20.80 -20.52 28.17
C LEU A 384 -21.93 -20.28 27.16
N ALA A 385 -22.08 -19.02 26.75
CA ALA A 385 -22.95 -18.61 25.66
C ALA A 385 -22.17 -17.73 24.68
N THR A 386 -22.10 -18.13 23.41
CA THR A 386 -21.54 -17.31 22.35
C THR A 386 -22.45 -17.27 21.12
N LEU A 387 -22.92 -16.06 20.81
CA LEU A 387 -23.84 -15.71 19.72
C LEU A 387 -23.20 -14.68 18.75
N LYS A 388 -21.90 -14.44 18.91
CA LYS A 388 -21.08 -13.46 18.16
C LYS A 388 -21.23 -13.58 16.64
N ASP A 389 -21.01 -12.50 15.90
CA ASP A 389 -20.93 -12.51 14.42
C ASP A 389 -22.22 -13.07 13.79
N ASN A 390 -23.34 -12.43 14.10
CA ASN A 390 -24.67 -12.75 13.56
C ASN A 390 -25.42 -11.44 13.21
N ASN A 391 -26.69 -11.54 12.83
CA ASN A 391 -27.55 -10.40 12.54
C ASN A 391 -28.74 -10.34 13.55
N LEU A 392 -28.48 -10.67 14.81
CA LEU A 392 -29.49 -10.63 15.88
C LEU A 392 -29.85 -9.18 16.22
N THR A 393 -31.12 -8.94 16.53
CA THR A 393 -31.71 -7.61 16.75
C THR A 393 -32.45 -7.53 18.09
N GLY A 394 -33.03 -6.37 18.42
CA GLY A 394 -33.79 -6.19 19.67
C GLY A 394 -32.90 -6.11 20.91
N ASN A 395 -33.49 -6.30 22.09
CA ASN A 395 -32.81 -6.07 23.37
C ASN A 395 -32.18 -7.36 23.91
N ILE A 396 -31.23 -7.20 24.86
CA ILE A 396 -30.78 -8.30 25.72
C ILE A 396 -31.94 -8.67 26.67
N PRO A 397 -32.39 -9.95 26.74
CA PRO A 397 -33.52 -10.33 27.61
C PRO A 397 -33.19 -10.17 29.10
N GLU A 398 -34.16 -9.69 29.88
CA GLU A 398 -33.98 -9.57 31.34
C GLU A 398 -33.88 -10.93 32.02
N GLU A 399 -34.47 -11.97 31.44
CA GLU A 399 -34.45 -13.35 31.89
C GLU A 399 -33.04 -13.94 31.95
N PHE A 400 -32.05 -13.30 31.31
CA PHE A 400 -30.64 -13.68 31.47
C PHE A 400 -30.14 -13.48 32.92
N SER A 401 -30.87 -12.75 33.77
CA SER A 401 -30.62 -12.70 35.22
C SER A 401 -30.71 -14.07 35.91
N ASP A 402 -31.45 -15.03 35.36
CA ASP A 402 -31.58 -16.39 35.91
C ASP A 402 -30.37 -17.30 35.61
N LEU A 403 -29.45 -16.87 34.74
CA LEU A 403 -28.28 -17.64 34.29
C LEU A 403 -27.11 -17.56 35.30
N ALA A 404 -27.37 -17.89 36.57
CA ALA A 404 -26.44 -17.69 37.68
C ALA A 404 -25.11 -18.49 37.60
N GLN A 405 -24.99 -19.47 36.69
CA GLN A 405 -23.77 -20.23 36.41
C GLN A 405 -22.98 -19.71 35.20
N LEU A 406 -23.42 -18.64 34.54
CA LEU A 406 -22.80 -18.14 33.32
C LEU A 406 -21.45 -17.49 33.63
N VAL A 407 -20.40 -18.03 33.00
CA VAL A 407 -19.00 -17.63 33.15
C VAL A 407 -18.53 -16.82 31.95
N TRP A 408 -19.01 -17.16 30.75
CA TRP A 408 -18.64 -16.51 29.50
C TRP A 408 -19.88 -16.13 28.70
N LEU A 409 -20.01 -14.84 28.36
CA LEU A 409 -21.05 -14.32 27.48
C LEU A 409 -20.43 -13.47 26.36
N ASN A 410 -20.53 -13.95 25.11
CA ASN A 410 -20.15 -13.15 23.93
C ASN A 410 -21.34 -13.01 22.97
N ILE A 411 -21.79 -11.79 22.75
CA ILE A 411 -22.85 -11.44 21.78
C ILE A 411 -22.38 -10.27 20.89
N ALA A 412 -21.07 -10.13 20.71
CA ALA A 412 -20.51 -9.05 19.91
C ALA A 412 -20.80 -9.19 18.42
N ASN A 413 -20.57 -8.14 17.63
CA ASN A 413 -20.77 -8.11 16.19
C ASN A 413 -22.21 -8.55 15.80
N ASN A 414 -23.21 -7.80 16.27
CA ASN A 414 -24.63 -8.04 16.03
C ASN A 414 -25.37 -6.69 15.85
N GLN A 415 -26.70 -6.69 15.80
CA GLN A 415 -27.56 -5.50 15.67
C GLN A 415 -28.46 -5.30 16.91
N LEU A 416 -27.99 -5.73 18.09
CA LEU A 416 -28.73 -5.54 19.35
C LEU A 416 -28.86 -4.06 19.70
N SER A 417 -29.95 -3.70 20.36
CA SER A 417 -30.28 -2.32 20.71
C SER A 417 -30.94 -2.23 22.09
N GLY A 418 -31.37 -1.02 22.47
CA GLY A 418 -31.91 -0.76 23.81
C GLY A 418 -30.83 -0.70 24.91
N PRO A 419 -31.24 -0.54 26.17
CA PRO A 419 -30.32 -0.38 27.29
C PRO A 419 -29.76 -1.71 27.81
N LEU A 420 -28.59 -1.63 28.45
CA LEU A 420 -28.02 -2.72 29.26
C LEU A 420 -28.90 -2.95 30.52
N PRO A 421 -29.58 -4.10 30.69
CA PRO A 421 -30.51 -4.28 31.80
C PRO A 421 -29.77 -4.57 33.11
N ALA A 422 -29.87 -3.66 34.10
CA ALA A 422 -29.18 -3.78 35.40
C ALA A 422 -29.41 -5.13 36.10
N LYS A 423 -30.66 -5.61 36.08
CA LYS A 423 -31.10 -6.88 36.66
C LYS A 423 -30.34 -8.11 36.12
N VAL A 424 -29.91 -8.09 34.86
CA VAL A 424 -29.11 -9.17 34.29
C VAL A 424 -27.78 -9.27 35.04
N PHE A 425 -27.06 -8.16 35.20
CA PHE A 425 -25.76 -8.14 35.85
C PHE A 425 -25.83 -8.40 37.36
N GLU A 426 -26.94 -8.06 38.03
CA GLU A 426 -27.19 -8.47 39.42
C GLU A 426 -27.24 -10.01 39.59
N GLY A 427 -27.73 -10.72 38.57
CA GLY A 427 -27.84 -12.18 38.53
C GLY A 427 -26.57 -12.91 38.06
N LEU A 428 -25.83 -12.34 37.10
CA LEU A 428 -24.61 -12.92 36.49
C LEU A 428 -23.36 -12.86 37.40
N ARG A 429 -23.46 -13.44 38.60
CA ARG A 429 -22.42 -13.33 39.65
C ARG A 429 -21.18 -14.18 39.43
N GLN A 430 -21.20 -15.12 38.49
CA GLN A 430 -20.05 -15.97 38.12
C GLN A 430 -19.35 -15.53 36.83
N LEU A 431 -19.74 -14.38 36.26
CA LEU A 431 -19.24 -13.92 34.96
C LEU A 431 -17.74 -13.54 35.07
N ILE A 432 -16.94 -14.13 34.18
CA ILE A 432 -15.49 -13.89 34.04
C ILE A 432 -15.22 -13.07 32.77
N SER A 433 -15.95 -13.34 31.69
CA SER A 433 -15.79 -12.68 30.39
C SER A 433 -17.12 -12.22 29.81
N LEU A 434 -17.18 -10.94 29.44
CA LEU A 434 -18.31 -10.31 28.77
C LEU A 434 -17.85 -9.52 27.55
N ASP A 435 -18.39 -9.86 26.39
CA ASP A 435 -18.20 -9.12 25.15
C ASP A 435 -19.55 -8.83 24.48
N LEU A 436 -19.93 -7.56 24.49
CA LEU A 436 -21.13 -7.02 23.84
C LEU A 436 -20.77 -5.99 22.75
N SER A 437 -19.50 -5.97 22.33
CA SER A 437 -18.99 -4.96 21.41
C SER A 437 -19.63 -5.00 20.01
N ASN A 438 -19.55 -3.91 19.26
CA ASN A 438 -20.09 -3.80 17.89
C ASN A 438 -21.58 -4.19 17.83
N ASN A 439 -22.39 -3.40 18.54
CA ASN A 439 -23.84 -3.47 18.54
C ASN A 439 -24.41 -2.03 18.49
N SER A 440 -25.71 -1.86 18.71
CA SER A 440 -26.39 -0.55 18.79
C SER A 440 -27.01 -0.33 20.17
N LEU A 441 -26.37 -0.83 21.24
CA LEU A 441 -26.82 -0.68 22.63
C LEU A 441 -26.77 0.79 23.06
N THR A 442 -27.71 1.21 23.90
CA THR A 442 -27.92 2.62 24.30
C THR A 442 -27.98 2.82 25.82
N GLY A 443 -28.07 4.07 26.27
CA GLY A 443 -28.25 4.38 27.69
C GLY A 443 -26.98 4.17 28.53
N PRO A 444 -27.11 4.24 29.88
CA PRO A 444 -25.97 4.13 30.78
C PRO A 444 -25.46 2.69 30.92
N ILE A 445 -24.18 2.54 31.27
CA ILE A 445 -23.67 1.27 31.81
C ILE A 445 -24.18 1.15 33.26
N PRO A 446 -24.89 0.05 33.62
CA PRO A 446 -25.42 -0.13 34.98
C PRO A 446 -24.30 -0.35 36.01
N THR A 447 -24.52 0.06 37.27
CA THR A 447 -23.53 -0.13 38.36
C THR A 447 -23.35 -1.60 38.70
N GLU A 448 -24.39 -2.39 38.45
CA GLU A 448 -24.51 -3.83 38.63
C GLU A 448 -23.53 -4.61 37.73
N ILE A 449 -22.93 -3.98 36.71
CA ILE A 449 -21.81 -4.55 35.91
C ILE A 449 -20.63 -5.00 36.81
N GLY A 450 -20.48 -4.39 37.99
CA GLY A 450 -19.49 -4.73 38.99
C GLY A 450 -19.83 -5.92 39.91
N ALA A 451 -21.02 -6.52 39.78
CA ALA A 451 -21.56 -7.46 40.78
C ALA A 451 -20.85 -8.81 40.86
N SER A 452 -20.19 -9.26 39.77
CA SER A 452 -19.41 -10.52 39.74
C SER A 452 -18.04 -10.38 40.44
N GLY A 453 -17.60 -9.15 40.74
CA GLY A 453 -16.45 -8.87 41.61
C GLY A 453 -15.11 -9.44 41.12
N GLU A 454 -14.39 -10.12 42.01
CA GLU A 454 -13.00 -10.55 41.77
C GLU A 454 -12.84 -11.66 40.72
N ALA A 455 -13.91 -12.31 40.26
CA ALA A 455 -13.81 -13.33 39.22
C ALA A 455 -13.65 -12.72 37.81
N PHE A 456 -14.06 -11.46 37.63
CA PHE A 456 -14.15 -10.83 36.32
C PHE A 456 -12.78 -10.44 35.76
N ASP A 457 -12.54 -10.80 34.50
CA ASP A 457 -11.24 -10.71 33.82
C ASP A 457 -11.29 -9.87 32.54
N PHE A 458 -12.35 -10.04 31.72
CA PHE A 458 -12.47 -9.42 30.39
C PHE A 458 -13.81 -8.69 30.21
N LEU A 459 -13.76 -7.37 30.01
CA LEU A 459 -14.93 -6.55 29.64
C LEU A 459 -14.72 -5.83 28.31
N SER A 460 -15.61 -6.07 27.34
CA SER A 460 -15.71 -5.27 26.12
C SER A 460 -17.16 -4.83 25.84
N LEU A 461 -17.36 -3.51 25.82
CA LEU A 461 -18.61 -2.84 25.42
C LEU A 461 -18.39 -1.88 24.23
N ALA A 462 -17.24 -2.01 23.56
CA ALA A 462 -16.78 -1.11 22.50
C ALA A 462 -17.75 -1.02 21.31
N HIS A 463 -17.69 0.05 20.52
CA HIS A 463 -18.51 0.24 19.31
C HIS A 463 -20.01 0.03 19.58
N ASN A 464 -20.56 0.87 20.45
CA ASN A 464 -21.98 0.93 20.78
C ASN A 464 -22.42 2.40 20.87
N ASN A 465 -23.63 2.65 21.34
CA ASN A 465 -24.18 3.99 21.54
C ASN A 465 -24.50 4.25 23.03
N LEU A 466 -23.70 3.67 23.93
CA LEU A 466 -23.80 3.83 25.39
C LEU A 466 -23.42 5.25 25.79
N SER A 467 -24.05 5.79 26.83
CA SER A 467 -23.96 7.20 27.21
C SER A 467 -23.88 7.38 28.72
N ALA A 468 -23.98 8.64 29.20
CA ALA A 468 -23.79 9.02 30.60
C ALA A 468 -22.37 8.70 31.13
N VAL A 469 -22.21 8.55 32.45
CA VAL A 469 -20.91 8.37 33.11
C VAL A 469 -20.50 6.90 33.22
N ILE A 470 -19.20 6.63 33.29
CA ILE A 470 -18.69 5.31 33.68
C ILE A 470 -19.10 5.05 35.15
N PRO A 471 -19.78 3.93 35.47
CA PRO A 471 -20.35 3.72 36.80
C PRO A 471 -19.28 3.36 37.84
N PRO A 472 -19.41 3.81 39.11
CA PRO A 472 -18.52 3.46 40.21
C PRO A 472 -18.31 1.95 40.40
N GLY A 473 -19.34 1.15 40.14
CA GLY A 473 -19.32 -0.31 40.29
C GLY A 473 -18.21 -1.01 39.48
N LEU A 474 -17.73 -0.40 38.39
CA LEU A 474 -16.61 -0.93 37.60
C LEU A 474 -15.32 -1.08 38.43
N GLY A 475 -15.15 -0.29 39.51
CA GLY A 475 -14.04 -0.42 40.46
C GLY A 475 -14.03 -1.73 41.25
N ASN A 476 -15.16 -2.43 41.35
CA ASN A 476 -15.26 -3.72 42.07
C ASN A 476 -14.58 -4.88 41.32
N LEU A 477 -14.30 -4.73 40.02
CA LEU A 477 -13.71 -5.77 39.16
C LEU A 477 -12.19 -5.85 39.38
N SER A 478 -11.75 -6.13 40.61
CA SER A 478 -10.38 -5.89 41.06
C SER A 478 -9.30 -6.71 40.32
N ASN A 479 -9.66 -7.81 39.67
CA ASN A 479 -8.77 -8.67 38.88
C ASN A 479 -8.80 -8.41 37.37
N LEU A 480 -9.62 -7.49 36.88
CA LEU A 480 -9.80 -7.19 35.45
C LEU A 480 -8.45 -7.01 34.74
N THR A 481 -8.22 -7.77 33.67
CA THR A 481 -7.01 -7.67 32.82
C THR A 481 -7.27 -6.88 31.53
N TYR A 482 -8.51 -6.89 31.03
CA TYR A 482 -8.91 -6.23 29.80
C TYR A 482 -10.19 -5.39 29.97
N LEU A 483 -10.10 -4.10 29.58
CA LEU A 483 -11.22 -3.16 29.56
C LEU A 483 -11.28 -2.39 28.23
N ASP A 484 -12.35 -2.59 27.45
CA ASP A 484 -12.64 -1.77 26.26
C ASP A 484 -14.06 -1.18 26.32
N LEU A 485 -14.14 0.15 26.40
CA LEU A 485 -15.37 0.95 26.35
C LEU A 485 -15.35 1.95 25.17
N SER A 486 -14.46 1.76 24.20
CA SER A 486 -14.22 2.71 23.12
C SER A 486 -15.39 2.85 22.14
N TYR A 487 -15.39 3.93 21.34
CA TYR A 487 -16.42 4.21 20.34
C TYR A 487 -17.84 4.14 20.93
N ASN A 488 -18.10 5.02 21.89
CA ASN A 488 -19.39 5.19 22.57
C ASN A 488 -19.65 6.70 22.78
N GLN A 489 -20.69 7.06 23.53
CA GLN A 489 -21.04 8.43 23.93
C GLN A 489 -20.83 8.66 25.44
N LEU A 490 -19.91 7.92 26.09
CA LEU A 490 -19.62 8.04 27.51
C LEU A 490 -19.04 9.42 27.83
N SER A 491 -19.31 9.94 29.03
CA SER A 491 -19.05 11.34 29.40
C SER A 491 -18.73 11.50 30.88
N GLY A 492 -18.34 12.71 31.30
CA GLY A 492 -17.96 12.98 32.68
C GLY A 492 -16.57 12.47 33.04
N GLU A 493 -16.21 12.53 34.32
CA GLU A 493 -14.90 12.09 34.81
C GLU A 493 -14.85 10.57 35.08
N LEU A 494 -13.63 10.02 35.16
CA LEU A 494 -13.44 8.64 35.61
C LEU A 494 -13.83 8.51 37.10
N PRO A 495 -14.62 7.49 37.50
CA PRO A 495 -14.98 7.29 38.90
C PRO A 495 -13.76 6.95 39.77
N VAL A 496 -13.72 7.50 40.99
CA VAL A 496 -12.59 7.36 41.91
C VAL A 496 -12.38 5.91 42.37
N GLU A 497 -13.44 5.11 42.32
CA GLU A 497 -13.51 3.69 42.64
C GLU A 497 -12.60 2.83 41.75
N LEU A 498 -12.22 3.29 40.55
CA LEU A 498 -11.23 2.60 39.70
C LEU A 498 -9.84 2.47 40.37
N ARG A 499 -9.59 3.22 41.45
CA ARG A 499 -8.41 3.02 42.31
C ARG A 499 -8.37 1.66 43.00
N ALA A 500 -9.50 0.95 43.10
CA ALA A 500 -9.57 -0.40 43.65
C ALA A 500 -9.10 -1.49 42.67
N LEU A 501 -8.93 -1.18 41.38
CA LEU A 501 -8.34 -2.09 40.40
C LEU A 501 -6.87 -2.39 40.78
N ARG A 502 -6.48 -3.67 40.74
CA ARG A 502 -5.15 -4.12 41.17
C ARG A 502 -4.07 -3.64 40.17
N PRO A 503 -3.03 -2.90 40.62
CA PRO A 503 -2.00 -2.34 39.73
C PRO A 503 -1.28 -3.36 38.84
N SER A 504 -1.17 -4.60 39.32
CA SER A 504 -0.46 -5.70 38.66
C SER A 504 -1.38 -6.63 37.85
N LYS A 505 -2.56 -6.15 37.43
CA LYS A 505 -3.57 -6.96 36.70
C LYS A 505 -4.04 -6.32 35.39
N LEU A 506 -4.52 -5.07 35.42
CA LEU A 506 -5.05 -4.45 34.20
C LEU A 506 -3.92 -4.20 33.19
N GLY A 507 -3.95 -4.94 32.09
CA GLY A 507 -3.00 -4.84 30.98
C GLY A 507 -3.52 -3.98 29.84
N HIS A 508 -4.82 -4.10 29.52
CA HIS A 508 -5.42 -3.37 28.40
C HIS A 508 -6.49 -2.40 28.89
N ILE A 509 -6.35 -1.12 28.54
CA ILE A 509 -7.41 -0.12 28.73
C ILE A 509 -7.63 0.70 27.45
N ASN A 510 -8.85 0.64 26.92
CA ASN A 510 -9.27 1.37 25.73
C ASN A 510 -10.59 2.12 26.01
N LEU A 511 -10.51 3.45 26.07
CA LEU A 511 -11.65 4.37 26.30
C LEU A 511 -11.81 5.37 25.13
N ARG A 512 -11.08 5.16 24.02
CA ARG A 512 -11.01 6.13 22.92
C ARG A 512 -12.36 6.44 22.27
N HIS A 513 -12.47 7.57 21.58
CA HIS A 513 -13.69 7.99 20.89
C HIS A 513 -14.92 7.97 21.83
N ASN A 514 -14.85 8.82 22.85
CA ASN A 514 -15.92 9.12 23.81
C ASN A 514 -15.91 10.63 24.11
N ASN A 515 -16.70 11.09 25.08
CA ASN A 515 -16.76 12.48 25.55
C ASN A 515 -16.32 12.60 27.02
N LEU A 516 -15.35 11.78 27.45
CA LEU A 516 -14.85 11.74 28.82
C LEU A 516 -14.01 12.97 29.15
N THR A 517 -14.05 13.41 30.40
CA THR A 517 -13.46 14.66 30.91
C THR A 517 -12.62 14.42 32.17
N GLY A 518 -12.07 15.49 32.74
CA GLY A 518 -11.34 15.42 34.01
C GLY A 518 -9.96 14.78 33.87
N GLY A 519 -9.39 14.31 34.97
CA GLY A 519 -8.05 13.72 35.00
C GLY A 519 -8.05 12.19 35.11
N VAL A 520 -7.02 11.56 34.54
CA VAL A 520 -6.81 10.09 34.59
C VAL A 520 -6.31 9.56 35.94
N GLY A 521 -6.39 10.36 37.00
CA GLY A 521 -5.93 10.03 38.35
C GLY A 521 -6.50 8.74 38.97
N PRO A 522 -7.76 8.33 38.70
CA PRO A 522 -8.30 7.06 39.22
C PRO A 522 -7.65 5.79 38.65
N ILE A 523 -7.03 5.88 37.47
CA ILE A 523 -6.28 4.78 36.81
C ILE A 523 -4.77 5.05 36.79
N GLY A 524 -4.31 6.12 37.44
CA GLY A 524 -2.92 6.58 37.40
C GLY A 524 -1.95 5.75 38.26
N HIS A 525 -2.45 4.82 39.06
CA HIS A 525 -1.69 3.92 39.93
C HIS A 525 -1.39 2.56 39.29
N LEU A 526 -1.92 2.28 38.10
CA LEU A 526 -1.78 1.00 37.42
C LEU A 526 -0.37 0.83 36.82
N THR A 527 0.21 -0.37 36.97
CA THR A 527 1.62 -0.65 36.64
C THR A 527 1.83 -1.90 35.78
N ALA A 528 0.78 -2.59 35.33
CA ALA A 528 0.85 -3.75 34.41
C ALA A 528 0.35 -3.43 33.00
N LEU A 529 0.04 -2.16 32.70
CA LEU A 529 -0.53 -1.74 31.42
C LEU A 529 0.42 -2.05 30.26
N SER A 530 -0.06 -2.77 29.26
CA SER A 530 0.61 -3.03 27.97
C SER A 530 0.05 -2.14 26.85
N VAL A 531 -1.24 -1.80 26.91
CA VAL A 531 -1.94 -0.93 25.96
C VAL A 531 -2.81 0.08 26.71
N ILE A 532 -2.62 1.35 26.38
CA ILE A 532 -3.41 2.49 26.86
C ILE A 532 -3.91 3.27 25.64
N ALA A 533 -5.22 3.32 25.42
CA ALA A 533 -5.84 4.10 24.35
C ALA A 533 -6.99 4.96 24.88
N LEU A 534 -6.76 6.26 24.99
CA LEU A 534 -7.67 7.27 25.55
C LEU A 534 -7.95 8.41 24.54
N ASP A 535 -7.57 8.22 23.27
CA ASP A 535 -7.64 9.25 22.25
C ASP A 535 -9.07 9.69 21.91
N ASN A 536 -9.23 10.85 21.27
CA ASN A 536 -10.53 11.41 20.88
C ASN A 536 -11.50 11.50 22.07
N ASN A 537 -11.10 12.26 23.09
CA ASN A 537 -11.84 12.54 24.32
C ASN A 537 -11.56 14.00 24.76
N ASN A 538 -11.92 14.38 25.98
CA ASN A 538 -11.60 15.68 26.57
C ASN A 538 -10.92 15.54 27.94
N PHE A 539 -10.07 14.51 28.10
CA PHE A 539 -9.23 14.32 29.28
C PHE A 539 -8.23 15.46 29.46
N SER A 540 -7.83 15.72 30.69
CA SER A 540 -7.00 16.85 31.09
C SER A 540 -6.02 16.50 32.23
N GLY A 541 -5.15 17.44 32.57
CA GLY A 541 -4.11 17.24 33.59
C GLY A 541 -2.92 16.42 33.09
N PRO A 542 -2.02 16.00 33.99
CA PRO A 542 -0.76 15.36 33.62
C PRO A 542 -0.88 13.87 33.30
N ILE A 543 0.01 13.38 32.43
CA ILE A 543 0.20 11.95 32.16
C ILE A 543 0.84 11.29 33.40
N PRO A 544 0.24 10.24 33.99
CA PRO A 544 0.79 9.55 35.16
C PRO A 544 2.16 8.92 34.90
N THR A 545 3.11 9.14 35.81
CA THR A 545 4.45 8.55 35.72
C THR A 545 4.45 7.03 35.96
N ALA A 546 3.51 6.51 36.76
CA ALA A 546 3.49 5.10 37.16
C ALA A 546 3.10 4.13 36.04
N TRP A 547 2.40 4.59 34.99
CA TRP A 547 2.13 3.78 33.79
C TRP A 547 3.44 3.24 33.18
N PHE A 548 4.51 4.03 33.22
CA PHE A 548 5.85 3.69 32.72
C PHE A 548 6.70 2.86 33.70
N ASN A 549 6.12 2.36 34.79
CA ASN A 549 6.72 1.30 35.61
C ASN A 549 6.39 -0.11 35.05
N SER A 550 5.45 -0.21 34.11
CA SER A 550 5.13 -1.46 33.43
C SER A 550 6.31 -1.99 32.62
N THR A 551 6.50 -3.30 32.66
CA THR A 551 7.51 -4.03 31.88
C THR A 551 7.10 -4.28 30.44
N GLU A 552 5.85 -4.00 30.08
CA GLU A 552 5.21 -4.43 28.81
C GLU A 552 4.44 -3.30 28.10
N LEU A 553 4.52 -2.05 28.59
CA LEU A 553 3.86 -0.91 27.97
C LEU A 553 4.45 -0.60 26.59
N GLY A 554 3.81 -1.14 25.54
CA GLY A 554 4.18 -0.96 24.14
C GLY A 554 3.35 0.11 23.42
N THR A 555 2.11 0.33 23.85
CA THR A 555 1.16 1.22 23.14
C THR A 555 0.55 2.27 24.08
N LEU A 556 0.74 3.55 23.74
CA LEU A 556 0.18 4.70 24.44
C LEU A 556 -0.42 5.68 23.43
N ILE A 557 -1.75 5.77 23.37
CA ILE A 557 -2.49 6.63 22.43
C ILE A 557 -3.39 7.57 23.26
N LEU A 558 -3.02 8.84 23.33
CA LEU A 558 -3.69 9.91 24.09
C LEU A 558 -4.12 11.10 23.20
N SER A 559 -4.01 10.95 21.88
CA SER A 559 -4.23 12.02 20.90
C SER A 559 -5.61 12.67 21.00
N PHE A 560 -5.76 13.92 20.55
CA PHE A 560 -7.04 14.65 20.57
C PHE A 560 -7.68 14.69 21.97
N ASN A 561 -7.01 15.38 22.90
CA ASN A 561 -7.42 15.57 24.29
C ASN A 561 -6.92 16.94 24.79
N SER A 562 -7.04 17.21 26.10
CA SER A 562 -6.52 18.40 26.79
C SER A 562 -5.44 18.05 27.85
N PHE A 563 -4.70 16.95 27.70
CA PHE A 563 -3.59 16.61 28.59
C PHE A 563 -2.53 17.72 28.62
N SER A 564 -1.96 18.01 29.79
CA SER A 564 -1.13 19.18 30.03
C SER A 564 0.07 18.89 30.94
N GLY A 565 1.01 19.84 31.01
CA GLY A 565 2.29 19.62 31.71
C GLY A 565 3.30 18.82 30.87
N PRO A 566 4.42 18.37 31.46
CA PRO A 566 5.50 17.71 30.74
C PRO A 566 5.19 16.24 30.39
N ILE A 567 5.72 15.79 29.25
CA ILE A 567 5.78 14.36 28.93
C ILE A 567 6.70 13.68 29.96
N PRO A 568 6.25 12.64 30.69
CA PRO A 568 7.07 11.97 31.70
C PRO A 568 8.39 11.42 31.13
N SER A 569 9.52 11.76 31.75
CA SER A 569 10.84 11.24 31.34
C SER A 569 10.98 9.73 31.50
N ALA A 570 10.07 9.09 32.24
CA ALA A 570 9.95 7.64 32.37
C ALA A 570 9.49 6.95 31.07
N ILE A 571 9.02 7.68 30.05
CA ILE A 571 8.62 7.11 28.74
C ILE A 571 9.73 6.27 28.07
N ARG A 572 11.01 6.55 28.40
CA ARG A 572 12.18 5.73 28.01
C ARG A 572 12.16 4.28 28.52
N ASN A 573 11.30 3.97 29.49
CA ASN A 573 11.17 2.64 30.08
C ASN A 573 10.23 1.72 29.28
N MET A 574 9.44 2.25 28.33
CA MET A 574 8.51 1.48 27.51
C MET A 574 9.21 0.31 26.79
N ARG A 575 8.48 -0.79 26.62
CA ARG A 575 8.97 -2.03 26.01
C ARG A 575 7.84 -2.69 25.22
N PRO A 576 8.13 -3.34 24.09
CA PRO A 576 7.12 -4.09 23.36
C PRO A 576 6.63 -5.28 24.21
N PRO A 577 5.33 -5.63 24.12
CA PRO A 577 4.75 -6.70 24.92
C PRO A 577 5.23 -8.10 24.51
N ASN A 578 5.15 -9.06 25.42
CA ASN A 578 5.56 -10.43 25.18
C ASN A 578 4.56 -11.18 24.30
N ILE A 579 5.03 -11.76 23.18
CA ILE A 579 4.22 -12.43 22.16
C ILE A 579 3.31 -13.52 22.76
N ALA A 580 3.86 -14.33 23.68
CA ALA A 580 3.15 -15.48 24.25
C ALA A 580 1.93 -15.09 25.10
N GLU A 581 1.96 -13.93 25.77
CA GLU A 581 0.88 -13.48 26.67
C GLU A 581 -0.22 -12.74 25.90
N VAL A 582 0.12 -11.95 24.87
CA VAL A 582 -0.91 -11.31 24.04
C VAL A 582 -1.67 -12.34 23.20
N LEU A 583 -0.99 -13.37 22.68
CA LEU A 583 -1.67 -14.49 21.99
C LEU A 583 -2.60 -15.27 22.93
N ALA A 584 -2.26 -15.38 24.22
CA ALA A 584 -3.12 -16.04 25.21
C ALA A 584 -4.42 -15.27 25.52
N LEU A 585 -4.47 -13.96 25.28
CA LEU A 585 -5.69 -13.15 25.41
C LEU A 585 -6.66 -13.33 24.23
N PHE A 586 -6.22 -13.86 23.08
CA PHE A 586 -7.04 -14.07 21.89
C PHE A 586 -7.46 -15.54 21.68
N THR A 587 -7.93 -16.20 22.73
CA THR A 587 -8.53 -17.53 22.62
C THR A 587 -9.85 -17.47 21.82
N GLY A 588 -9.80 -17.86 20.54
CA GLY A 588 -11.00 -17.92 19.67
C GLY A 588 -10.82 -17.43 18.24
N VAL A 589 -9.66 -16.89 17.86
CA VAL A 589 -9.33 -16.58 16.46
C VAL A 589 -8.55 -17.77 15.86
N PRO A 590 -8.79 -18.19 14.60
CA PRO A 590 -8.01 -19.26 13.97
C PRO A 590 -6.54 -18.90 13.80
N ALA A 591 -5.64 -19.87 14.07
CA ALA A 591 -4.18 -19.72 13.93
C ALA A 591 -3.74 -19.16 12.56
N SER A 592 -4.52 -19.41 11.50
CA SER A 592 -4.28 -18.93 10.14
C SER A 592 -4.42 -17.40 9.95
N GLN A 593 -4.98 -16.66 10.90
CA GLN A 593 -4.97 -15.18 10.88
C GLN A 593 -3.77 -14.57 11.63
N PHE A 594 -2.98 -15.38 12.37
CA PHE A 594 -1.88 -14.88 13.18
C PHE A 594 -0.51 -14.82 12.46
N SER A 595 -0.42 -15.23 11.19
CA SER A 595 0.84 -15.13 10.43
C SER A 595 1.27 -13.69 10.11
N LEU A 596 0.36 -12.71 10.22
CA LEU A 596 0.67 -11.27 10.18
C LEU A 596 1.03 -10.70 11.56
N VAL A 597 0.75 -11.44 12.63
CA VAL A 597 0.76 -10.91 13.99
C VAL A 597 2.20 -10.80 14.48
N GLU A 598 3.01 -11.87 14.48
CA GLU A 598 4.35 -11.93 15.09
C GLU A 598 5.32 -10.78 14.73
N GLU A 599 5.21 -10.16 13.54
CA GLU A 599 6.10 -9.05 13.13
C GLU A 599 5.79 -7.69 13.79
N ILE A 600 4.56 -7.49 14.30
CA ILE A 600 4.15 -6.22 14.94
C ILE A 600 4.69 -6.12 16.39
N PHE A 601 5.03 -7.26 17.00
CA PHE A 601 5.27 -7.41 18.45
C PHE A 601 6.69 -7.01 18.90
N GLY A 602 7.47 -6.39 18.00
CA GLY A 602 8.72 -5.74 18.34
C GLY A 602 8.61 -4.21 18.47
N SER A 603 7.43 -3.62 18.21
CA SER A 603 7.26 -2.16 18.04
C SER A 603 6.69 -1.43 19.27
N ILE A 604 7.00 -0.13 19.37
CA ILE A 604 6.38 0.80 20.33
C ILE A 604 5.58 1.86 19.56
N THR A 605 4.36 2.13 20.00
CA THR A 605 3.51 3.20 19.45
C THR A 605 3.15 4.21 20.54
N ILE A 606 3.52 5.46 20.33
CA ILE A 606 3.25 6.61 21.19
C ILE A 606 2.57 7.68 20.34
N SER A 607 1.34 8.05 20.69
CA SER A 607 0.60 9.13 20.04
C SER A 607 0.02 10.06 21.10
N LEU A 608 0.50 11.30 21.13
CA LEU A 608 0.24 12.33 22.13
C LEU A 608 -0.21 13.65 21.48
N ASP A 609 -0.50 13.62 20.17
CA ASP A 609 -0.77 14.81 19.37
C ASP A 609 -2.09 15.49 19.71
N SER A 610 -2.25 16.75 19.28
CA SER A 610 -3.46 17.54 19.51
C SER A 610 -3.85 17.61 20.99
N ASN A 611 -2.93 18.11 21.81
CA ASN A 611 -3.04 18.20 23.28
C ASN A 611 -2.47 19.54 23.80
N GLN A 612 -2.36 19.71 25.13
CA GLN A 612 -1.78 20.89 25.78
C GLN A 612 -0.46 20.62 26.51
N LEU A 613 0.27 19.56 26.13
CA LEU A 613 1.55 19.17 26.73
C LEU A 613 2.60 20.24 26.49
N SER A 614 3.50 20.45 27.46
CA SER A 614 4.39 21.62 27.52
C SER A 614 5.77 21.27 28.10
N GLY A 615 6.77 22.11 27.83
CA GLY A 615 8.16 21.87 28.28
C GLY A 615 8.97 21.06 27.27
N SER A 616 10.12 20.54 27.70
CA SER A 616 11.08 19.83 26.84
C SER A 616 10.63 18.42 26.48
N PHE A 617 10.89 18.00 25.24
CA PHE A 617 10.71 16.62 24.81
C PHE A 617 11.73 15.67 25.50
N PRO A 618 11.31 14.49 25.98
CA PRO A 618 12.14 13.62 26.82
C PRO A 618 13.20 12.82 26.02
N ASP A 619 14.31 12.48 26.68
CA ASP A 619 15.36 11.65 26.08
C ASP A 619 14.92 10.18 25.96
N ILE A 620 14.77 9.72 24.71
CA ILE A 620 14.31 8.36 24.35
C ILE A 620 15.38 7.51 23.65
N GLY A 621 16.64 7.97 23.54
CA GLY A 621 17.68 7.27 22.77
C GLY A 621 18.06 5.88 23.29
N GLN A 622 17.73 5.55 24.55
CA GLN A 622 18.09 4.26 25.16
C GLN A 622 17.08 3.13 24.91
N ILE A 623 15.94 3.41 24.28
CA ILE A 623 14.96 2.37 23.90
C ILE A 623 15.61 1.40 22.89
N ASN A 624 15.24 0.11 22.95
CA ASN A 624 15.82 -0.96 22.13
C ASN A 624 14.71 -1.84 21.53
N VAL A 625 14.22 -1.47 20.34
CA VAL A 625 13.05 -2.07 19.68
C VAL A 625 13.29 -2.32 18.19
N THR A 626 12.39 -3.02 17.51
CA THR A 626 12.47 -3.20 16.04
C THR A 626 12.06 -1.91 15.33
N ALA A 627 10.93 -1.32 15.74
CA ALA A 627 10.40 -0.04 15.27
C ALA A 627 9.80 0.80 16.39
N ILE A 628 9.77 2.12 16.19
CA ILE A 628 9.08 3.07 17.08
C ILE A 628 8.31 4.11 16.26
N ILE A 629 7.06 4.33 16.66
CA ILE A 629 6.17 5.39 16.17
C ILE A 629 5.98 6.36 17.35
N PHE A 630 6.37 7.62 17.17
CA PHE A 630 6.23 8.66 18.18
C PHE A 630 5.63 9.93 17.57
N ASN A 631 4.38 10.22 17.88
CA ASN A 631 3.70 11.45 17.51
C ASN A 631 3.41 12.30 18.76
N ALA A 632 3.83 13.56 18.76
CA ALA A 632 3.45 14.59 19.74
C ALA A 632 3.31 15.97 19.07
N SER A 633 2.83 16.00 17.82
CA SER A 633 2.52 17.26 17.13
C SER A 633 1.37 18.03 17.79
N ASP A 634 1.17 19.29 17.38
CA ASP A 634 0.03 20.13 17.83
C ASP A 634 -0.11 20.21 19.37
N ASN A 635 1.02 20.47 20.03
CA ASN A 635 1.14 20.67 21.47
C ASN A 635 1.84 22.01 21.79
N LYS A 636 2.23 22.24 23.05
CA LYS A 636 2.95 23.42 23.54
C LYS A 636 4.40 23.09 23.97
N LEU A 637 5.00 22.04 23.39
CA LEU A 637 6.39 21.65 23.69
C LEU A 637 7.36 22.74 23.22
N SER A 638 8.45 22.95 23.95
CA SER A 638 9.45 23.98 23.64
C SER A 638 10.76 23.77 24.42
N GLY A 639 11.83 24.41 23.97
CA GLY A 639 13.16 24.31 24.58
C GLY A 639 14.03 23.27 23.89
N THR A 640 15.00 22.69 24.59
CA THR A 640 15.93 21.74 23.98
C THR A 640 15.39 20.30 24.01
N PHE A 641 15.78 19.48 23.03
CA PHE A 641 15.39 18.06 22.98
C PHE A 641 16.51 17.11 22.54
N ARG A 642 16.29 15.82 22.81
CA ARG A 642 17.12 14.69 22.36
C ARG A 642 16.21 13.56 21.92
N ALA A 643 16.37 13.09 20.68
CA ALA A 643 15.60 11.97 20.15
C ALA A 643 16.48 10.80 19.66
N GLY A 644 17.77 10.78 19.98
CA GLY A 644 18.66 9.66 19.64
C GLY A 644 20.11 9.86 20.08
N PRO A 645 21.02 8.93 19.75
CA PRO A 645 20.83 7.81 18.82
C PRO A 645 19.95 6.70 19.39
N PHE A 646 19.00 6.17 18.62
CA PHE A 646 18.14 5.04 18.98
C PHE A 646 18.71 3.70 18.46
N LYS A 647 18.51 2.59 19.19
CA LYS A 647 18.99 1.24 18.80
C LYS A 647 17.90 0.41 18.13
N LYS A 648 17.91 0.40 16.80
CA LYS A 648 17.00 -0.34 15.93
C LYS A 648 17.40 -1.81 15.73
N LYS A 649 16.45 -2.75 15.85
CA LYS A 649 16.62 -4.18 15.53
C LYS A 649 16.05 -4.56 14.14
N ASN A 650 16.58 -3.94 13.08
CA ASN A 650 16.35 -4.23 11.65
C ASN A 650 14.89 -4.15 11.09
N PHE A 651 14.83 -4.07 9.75
CA PHE A 651 13.67 -4.29 8.85
C PHE A 651 12.38 -3.44 8.93
N THR A 652 12.14 -2.63 9.97
CA THR A 652 10.87 -1.89 10.12
C THR A 652 11.05 -0.37 10.24
N ALA A 653 10.26 0.45 9.54
CA ALA A 653 10.41 1.91 9.57
C ALA A 653 10.11 2.52 10.97
N SER A 654 10.67 3.69 11.26
CA SER A 654 10.42 4.42 12.51
C SER A 654 10.15 5.90 12.25
N TYR A 655 9.18 6.47 12.96
CA TYR A 655 8.55 7.76 12.66
C TYR A 655 8.47 8.68 13.88
N LEU A 656 9.02 9.89 13.78
CA LEU A 656 9.00 10.94 14.79
C LEU A 656 8.27 12.17 14.27
N GLU A 657 7.21 12.59 14.96
CA GLU A 657 6.36 13.71 14.57
C GLU A 657 6.19 14.71 15.73
N LEU A 658 6.77 15.91 15.56
CA LEU A 658 6.81 17.00 16.54
C LEU A 658 6.33 18.34 15.99
N SER A 659 5.74 18.38 14.79
CA SER A 659 5.25 19.61 14.15
C SER A 659 4.24 20.39 15.01
N ASN A 660 4.02 21.66 14.67
CA ASN A 660 3.05 22.56 15.29
C ASN A 660 3.24 22.83 16.80
N ASN A 661 4.38 22.43 17.37
CA ASN A 661 4.85 22.83 18.70
C ASN A 661 5.50 24.23 18.70
N GLY A 662 5.93 24.68 19.88
CA GLY A 662 6.79 25.85 20.04
C GLY A 662 8.22 25.62 19.54
N PRO A 663 9.14 26.59 19.75
CA PRO A 663 10.52 26.43 19.31
C PRO A 663 11.21 25.28 20.05
N LEU A 664 11.57 24.24 19.30
CA LEU A 664 12.38 23.11 19.76
C LEU A 664 13.77 23.19 19.13
N GLU A 665 14.81 23.03 19.95
CA GLU A 665 16.22 23.07 19.53
C GLU A 665 16.90 21.73 19.84
N LEU A 666 17.46 21.09 18.81
CA LEU A 666 18.22 19.85 18.99
C LEU A 666 19.58 20.19 19.60
N LEU A 667 19.96 19.51 20.69
CA LEU A 667 21.26 19.76 21.32
C LEU A 667 22.43 19.37 20.39
N PRO A 668 23.54 20.14 20.37
CA PRO A 668 24.74 19.78 19.62
C PRO A 668 25.29 18.40 20.00
N GLY A 669 25.79 17.65 19.01
CA GLY A 669 26.35 16.31 19.19
C GLY A 669 25.34 15.15 19.29
N TYR A 670 24.02 15.40 19.23
CA TYR A 670 22.99 14.34 19.26
C TYR A 670 22.51 13.95 17.85
N ASN A 671 22.26 12.65 17.64
CA ASN A 671 22.06 12.01 16.34
C ASN A 671 20.66 11.38 16.25
N LEU A 672 19.91 11.63 15.17
CA LEU A 672 18.59 11.04 14.92
C LEU A 672 18.68 9.65 14.22
N SER A 673 19.80 8.93 14.36
CA SER A 673 19.97 7.57 13.84
C SER A 673 18.90 6.62 14.39
N GLY A 674 18.40 5.76 13.51
CA GLY A 674 17.27 4.87 13.75
C GLY A 674 15.91 5.42 13.30
N TRP A 675 15.77 6.74 13.10
CA TRP A 675 14.54 7.35 12.55
C TRP A 675 14.60 7.44 11.02
N GLU A 676 13.55 6.99 10.34
CA GLU A 676 13.43 7.09 8.88
C GLU A 676 12.58 8.28 8.45
N LEU A 677 11.55 8.61 9.23
CA LEU A 677 10.60 9.68 8.94
C LEU A 677 10.59 10.65 10.11
N VAL A 678 10.88 11.92 9.86
CA VAL A 678 11.02 12.94 10.91
C VAL A 678 10.23 14.19 10.53
N SER A 679 9.54 14.78 11.50
CA SER A 679 8.80 16.04 11.33
C SER A 679 9.01 16.94 12.55
N LEU A 680 9.39 18.20 12.33
CA LEU A 680 9.86 19.13 13.36
C LEU A 680 9.18 20.51 13.25
N PRO A 681 9.02 21.25 14.36
CA PRO A 681 8.35 22.55 14.33
C PRO A 681 9.21 23.65 13.71
N ASN A 682 10.52 23.65 14.00
CA ASN A 682 11.49 24.59 13.45
C ASN A 682 12.89 23.95 13.45
N ILE A 683 13.82 24.51 12.68
CA ILE A 683 15.26 24.22 12.76
C ILE A 683 15.96 25.55 13.03
N SER A 684 16.36 25.81 14.28
CA SER A 684 17.22 26.96 14.58
C SER A 684 18.60 26.75 13.94
N SER A 685 19.11 27.78 13.27
CA SER A 685 20.31 27.69 12.44
C SER A 685 21.64 27.68 13.20
N GLN A 686 21.62 27.47 14.52
CA GLN A 686 22.79 27.52 15.40
C GLN A 686 23.12 26.16 16.03
N GLY A 687 23.88 25.34 15.30
CA GLY A 687 24.33 24.02 15.76
C GLY A 687 25.11 23.25 14.69
N ASP A 688 25.54 22.05 15.03
CA ASP A 688 26.16 21.08 14.10
C ASP A 688 25.15 20.57 13.04
N PRO A 689 25.60 19.97 11.92
CA PRO A 689 24.70 19.36 10.95
C PRO A 689 23.90 18.18 11.53
N LEU A 690 22.70 17.95 11.00
CA LEU A 690 21.82 16.86 11.47
C LEU A 690 22.42 15.51 11.08
N VAL A 691 23.04 14.83 12.04
CA VAL A 691 23.44 13.43 11.87
C VAL A 691 22.17 12.58 11.98
N ALA A 692 21.80 11.91 10.88
CA ALA A 692 20.72 10.92 10.84
C ALA A 692 20.90 10.00 9.60
N PRO A 693 21.72 8.94 9.68
CA PRO A 693 22.05 8.11 8.52
C PRO A 693 20.83 7.40 7.90
N ASP A 694 19.79 7.10 8.69
CA ASP A 694 18.62 6.33 8.25
C ASP A 694 17.49 7.20 7.68
N MET A 695 17.55 8.53 7.85
CA MET A 695 16.47 9.46 7.50
C MET A 695 16.17 9.45 5.99
N ARG A 696 14.89 9.30 5.63
CA ARG A 696 14.35 9.27 4.26
C ARG A 696 13.44 10.47 3.94
N ALA A 697 12.75 11.01 4.94
CA ALA A 697 11.92 12.20 4.77
C ALA A 697 12.01 13.12 5.98
N LEU A 698 12.04 14.43 5.72
CA LEU A 698 11.95 15.49 6.72
C LEU A 698 10.77 16.42 6.43
N THR A 699 9.91 16.65 7.41
CA THR A 699 8.86 17.68 7.36
C THR A 699 9.17 18.82 8.35
N ILE A 700 8.91 20.05 7.96
CA ILE A 700 9.14 21.26 8.76
C ILE A 700 7.85 22.09 8.78
N ALA A 701 7.15 22.10 9.93
CA ALA A 701 5.85 22.73 10.09
C ALA A 701 5.62 23.14 11.56
N GLY A 702 5.41 24.43 11.86
CA GLY A 702 5.37 24.98 13.22
C GLY A 702 4.55 26.27 13.36
N ARG A 703 3.97 26.50 14.54
CA ARG A 703 3.08 27.65 14.80
C ARG A 703 3.86 28.92 15.14
N GLY A 704 3.40 30.07 14.64
CA GLY A 704 3.89 31.39 15.05
C GLY A 704 5.27 31.81 14.52
N ILE A 705 5.81 31.11 13.51
CA ILE A 705 7.12 31.41 12.94
C ILE A 705 7.02 32.60 11.96
N PRO A 706 7.87 33.64 12.09
CA PRO A 706 7.91 34.73 11.11
C PRO A 706 8.47 34.22 9.76
N PRO A 707 7.92 34.66 8.61
CA PRO A 707 8.28 34.11 7.31
C PRO A 707 9.73 34.43 6.95
N SER A 708 10.59 33.41 6.94
CA SER A 708 11.95 33.54 6.42
C SER A 708 11.94 33.47 4.91
N LYS A 709 12.43 34.53 4.24
CA LYS A 709 12.60 34.55 2.78
C LYS A 709 13.66 33.55 2.29
N LYS A 710 14.50 33.02 3.18
CA LYS A 710 15.54 32.02 2.87
C LYS A 710 15.37 30.78 3.72
N LEU A 711 15.30 29.62 3.07
CA LEU A 711 15.25 28.30 3.69
C LEU A 711 16.63 27.63 3.57
N ASP A 712 17.33 27.48 4.69
CA ASP A 712 18.62 26.80 4.71
C ASP A 712 18.43 25.30 5.00
N LEU A 713 18.66 24.47 3.98
CA LEU A 713 18.58 23.02 4.07
C LEU A 713 19.96 22.36 4.02
N ALA A 714 21.05 23.12 3.91
CA ALA A 714 22.41 22.61 3.60
C ALA A 714 22.96 21.63 4.66
N ARG A 715 22.32 21.54 5.83
CA ARG A 715 22.68 20.70 6.98
C ARG A 715 21.87 19.39 7.09
N ILE A 716 21.00 19.09 6.12
CA ILE A 716 20.23 17.84 6.07
C ILE A 716 21.15 16.68 5.65
N PRO A 717 21.01 15.49 6.26
CA PRO A 717 21.82 14.33 5.92
C PRO A 717 21.64 13.90 4.46
N ALA A 718 22.75 13.50 3.84
CA ALA A 718 22.82 13.11 2.43
C ALA A 718 22.13 11.76 2.09
N THR A 719 21.34 11.22 3.01
CA THR A 719 20.51 10.00 2.91
C THR A 719 19.02 10.31 2.80
N CYS A 720 18.61 11.55 3.10
CA CYS A 720 17.23 12.04 3.02
C CYS A 720 16.94 12.67 1.65
N PRO A 721 16.22 11.99 0.72
CA PRO A 721 15.89 12.53 -0.59
C PRO A 721 14.68 13.48 -0.62
N TYR A 722 13.85 13.55 0.43
CA TYR A 722 12.61 14.32 0.42
C TYR A 722 12.49 15.26 1.63
N VAL A 723 12.16 16.53 1.36
CA VAL A 723 11.89 17.55 2.38
C VAL A 723 10.53 18.20 2.09
N SER A 724 9.70 18.40 3.11
CA SER A 724 8.47 19.19 3.04
C SER A 724 8.53 20.37 3.99
N TYR A 725 8.12 21.56 3.55
CA TYR A 725 8.14 22.77 4.37
C TYR A 725 6.81 23.52 4.21
N ALA A 726 6.16 23.84 5.34
CA ALA A 726 4.83 24.46 5.38
C ALA A 726 4.80 25.87 6.01
N ASN A 727 5.94 26.41 6.45
CA ASN A 727 6.01 27.61 7.29
C ASN A 727 6.13 28.93 6.51
N GLY A 728 5.17 29.20 5.62
CA GLY A 728 5.07 30.47 4.89
C GLY A 728 6.03 30.62 3.70
N ASN A 729 6.02 31.78 3.07
CA ASN A 729 6.61 32.03 1.75
C ASN A 729 8.15 32.10 1.77
N VAL A 730 8.79 31.23 0.96
CA VAL A 730 10.23 31.14 0.73
C VAL A 730 10.58 31.64 -0.68
N ASN A 731 11.63 32.46 -0.77
CA ASN A 731 12.19 32.94 -2.04
C ASN A 731 13.51 32.26 -2.42
N ASP A 732 14.33 31.85 -1.45
CA ASP A 732 15.64 31.24 -1.70
C ASP A 732 15.84 29.96 -0.87
N ILE A 733 16.55 28.97 -1.43
CA ILE A 733 16.77 27.65 -0.83
C ILE A 733 18.26 27.30 -0.94
N SER A 734 18.90 26.99 0.18
CA SER A 734 20.24 26.40 0.20
C SER A 734 20.13 24.88 0.25
N PHE A 735 20.42 24.22 -0.87
CA PHE A 735 20.32 22.76 -1.03
C PHE A 735 21.48 22.00 -0.35
N TRP A 736 21.32 20.68 -0.17
CA TRP A 736 22.27 19.81 0.55
C TRP A 736 22.77 18.65 -0.32
N ASP A 737 23.80 17.95 0.15
CA ASP A 737 24.55 16.90 -0.56
C ASP A 737 23.72 15.78 -1.21
N ALA A 738 22.49 15.50 -0.77
CA ALA A 738 21.62 14.52 -1.44
C ALA A 738 21.22 14.99 -2.85
N CYS A 739 21.07 16.30 -3.05
CA CYS A 739 20.68 16.92 -4.31
C CYS A 739 21.71 16.76 -5.43
N ASP A 740 22.98 16.51 -5.09
CA ASP A 740 24.09 16.29 -6.02
C ASP A 740 24.46 14.80 -6.16
N LYS A 741 23.71 13.88 -5.52
CA LYS A 741 23.85 12.42 -5.70
C LYS A 741 23.00 11.90 -6.85
N SER A 742 23.27 10.65 -7.27
CA SER A 742 22.64 10.01 -8.43
C SER A 742 21.11 9.94 -8.41
N PHE A 743 20.50 9.92 -7.21
CA PHE A 743 19.05 9.83 -6.98
C PHE A 743 18.34 11.19 -6.84
N GLY A 744 19.07 12.29 -6.68
CA GLY A 744 18.51 13.64 -6.56
C GLY A 744 17.74 13.93 -5.27
N CYS A 745 17.09 15.11 -5.21
CA CYS A 745 16.32 15.54 -4.05
C CYS A 745 14.99 16.23 -4.44
N VAL A 746 14.02 16.18 -3.53
CA VAL A 746 12.68 16.78 -3.68
C VAL A 746 12.40 17.73 -2.51
N VAL A 747 11.88 18.92 -2.81
CA VAL A 747 11.42 19.91 -1.83
C VAL A 747 9.95 20.24 -2.10
N ASN A 748 9.06 19.87 -1.19
CA ASN A 748 7.64 20.21 -1.24
C ASN A 748 7.37 21.52 -0.48
N LEU A 749 6.95 22.56 -1.19
CA LEU A 749 6.52 23.85 -0.65
C LEU A 749 5.03 24.12 -0.91
N ILE A 750 4.23 23.10 -1.25
CA ILE A 750 2.81 23.28 -1.60
C ILE A 750 2.04 23.92 -0.43
N GLY A 751 1.30 24.98 -0.74
CA GLY A 751 0.50 25.73 0.24
C GLY A 751 1.24 26.87 0.95
N THR A 752 2.55 27.05 0.72
CA THR A 752 3.33 28.16 1.31
C THR A 752 3.18 29.50 0.59
N GLY A 753 2.74 29.49 -0.67
CA GLY A 753 2.77 30.66 -1.55
C GLY A 753 4.18 31.07 -2.03
N SER A 754 5.16 30.17 -1.92
CA SER A 754 6.58 30.42 -2.25
C SER A 754 6.82 30.85 -3.70
N LYS A 755 7.67 31.85 -3.92
CA LYS A 755 8.10 32.31 -5.25
C LYS A 755 9.62 32.32 -5.38
N LEU A 756 10.17 31.28 -6.01
CA LEU A 756 11.62 31.05 -6.09
C LEU A 756 12.36 32.15 -6.87
N SER A 757 13.49 32.59 -6.32
CA SER A 757 14.41 33.54 -6.94
C SER A 757 14.99 33.00 -8.25
N ARG A 758 15.55 33.89 -9.09
CA ARG A 758 16.21 33.48 -10.34
C ARG A 758 17.36 32.49 -10.08
N ALA A 759 18.21 32.77 -9.10
CA ALA A 759 19.35 31.92 -8.76
C ALA A 759 18.91 30.53 -8.23
N THR A 760 17.87 30.49 -7.40
CA THR A 760 17.30 29.24 -6.88
C THR A 760 16.71 28.41 -8.02
N ARG A 761 15.95 29.04 -8.93
CA ARG A 761 15.40 28.37 -10.13
C ARG A 761 16.48 27.83 -11.06
N GLU A 762 17.54 28.61 -11.28
CA GLU A 762 18.71 28.21 -12.07
C GLU A 762 19.40 26.98 -11.47
N ARG A 763 19.65 26.96 -10.14
CA ARG A 763 20.21 25.79 -9.45
C ARG A 763 19.30 24.57 -9.53
N VAL A 764 17.98 24.74 -9.45
CA VAL A 764 17.01 23.64 -9.63
C VAL A 764 17.05 23.09 -11.07
N CYS A 765 17.00 23.96 -12.09
CA CYS A 765 17.01 23.55 -13.50
C CYS A 765 18.33 22.87 -13.92
N LEU A 766 19.45 23.19 -13.28
CA LEU A 766 20.78 22.61 -13.57
C LEU A 766 21.14 21.36 -12.72
N GLY A 767 20.45 21.10 -11.61
CA GLY A 767 20.72 19.96 -10.71
C GLY A 767 19.72 18.80 -10.87
N LYS A 768 19.88 17.74 -10.06
CA LYS A 768 18.86 16.68 -9.90
C LYS A 768 17.87 17.05 -8.79
N ILE A 769 17.22 18.18 -8.96
CA ILE A 769 16.37 18.80 -7.94
C ILE A 769 14.93 18.94 -8.46
N SER A 770 13.95 18.64 -7.63
CA SER A 770 12.53 18.95 -7.87
C SER A 770 11.96 19.79 -6.74
N VAL A 771 11.30 20.91 -7.05
CA VAL A 771 10.61 21.77 -6.08
C VAL A 771 9.14 21.91 -6.45
N PHE A 772 8.24 21.54 -5.54
CA PHE A 772 6.79 21.58 -5.77
C PHE A 772 6.18 22.82 -5.09
N LEU A 773 5.30 23.54 -5.79
CA LEU A 773 4.73 24.81 -5.33
C LEU A 773 3.20 24.78 -5.25
N GLU A 774 2.53 24.08 -6.18
CA GLU A 774 1.07 23.96 -6.22
C GLU A 774 0.67 22.53 -6.64
N GLY A 775 -0.56 22.12 -6.32
CA GLY A 775 -1.10 20.79 -6.63
C GLY A 775 -1.50 19.99 -5.39
N ASP A 776 -1.73 18.69 -5.58
CA ASP A 776 -2.16 17.77 -4.52
C ASP A 776 -0.96 17.30 -3.67
N SER A 777 -0.83 17.89 -2.47
CA SER A 777 0.39 17.77 -1.67
C SER A 777 0.68 16.33 -1.20
N PRO A 778 1.83 15.73 -1.58
CA PRO A 778 2.23 14.40 -1.12
C PRO A 778 2.52 14.42 0.38
N ARG A 779 1.79 13.59 1.13
CA ARG A 779 2.01 13.37 2.57
C ARG A 779 2.79 12.10 2.79
N VAL A 780 3.67 12.11 3.79
CA VAL A 780 4.35 10.91 4.27
C VAL A 780 3.31 10.00 4.97
N GLN A 781 3.29 8.71 4.63
CA GLN A 781 2.52 7.68 5.30
C GLN A 781 3.32 6.37 5.44
N PHE A 782 2.77 5.45 6.23
CA PHE A 782 3.34 4.16 6.57
C PHE A 782 2.24 3.08 6.54
N THR A 783 2.54 1.89 6.03
CA THR A 783 1.61 0.75 6.01
C THR A 783 1.75 -0.04 7.31
N ALA A 784 0.78 0.09 8.22
CA ALA A 784 0.71 -0.69 9.45
C ALA A 784 0.22 -2.15 9.25
N SER A 785 0.32 -2.68 8.03
CA SER A 785 -0.31 -3.95 7.62
C SER A 785 0.68 -4.93 6.99
N GLY A 786 1.37 -5.72 7.84
CA GLY A 786 2.03 -6.99 7.50
C GLY A 786 3.27 -6.99 6.59
N GLY A 787 4.34 -7.68 6.99
CA GLY A 787 5.45 -8.07 6.13
C GLY A 787 6.67 -7.15 6.18
N THR A 788 6.56 -5.97 5.57
CA THR A 788 7.73 -5.06 5.39
C THR A 788 7.28 -3.60 5.33
N GLY A 789 7.07 -3.01 6.50
CA GLY A 789 6.66 -1.61 6.64
C GLY A 789 7.65 -0.64 6.00
N SER A 790 7.38 -0.26 4.75
CA SER A 790 8.19 0.65 3.94
C SER A 790 7.50 2.00 3.89
N ALA A 791 8.23 3.07 4.24
CA ALA A 791 7.70 4.42 4.14
C ALA A 791 7.37 4.82 2.69
N PHE A 792 6.27 5.58 2.51
CA PHE A 792 5.84 6.09 1.21
C PHE A 792 5.27 7.51 1.30
N LEU A 793 5.24 8.18 0.15
CA LEU A 793 4.50 9.41 -0.08
C LEU A 793 3.15 9.05 -0.71
N VAL A 794 2.07 9.70 -0.30
CA VAL A 794 0.73 9.49 -0.85
C VAL A 794 -0.05 10.78 -0.98
N ASN A 795 -0.84 10.85 -2.03
CA ASN A 795 -1.88 11.87 -2.25
C ASN A 795 -3.08 11.20 -2.94
N ARG A 796 -4.00 11.97 -3.54
CA ARG A 796 -5.22 11.44 -4.18
C ARG A 796 -4.95 10.69 -5.48
N GLN A 797 -3.73 10.77 -6.04
CA GLN A 797 -3.36 10.08 -7.29
C GLN A 797 -2.71 8.72 -7.06
N GLY A 798 -2.14 8.46 -5.87
CA GLY A 798 -1.55 7.17 -5.51
C GLY A 798 -0.44 7.25 -4.47
N SER A 799 0.26 6.13 -4.29
CA SER A 799 1.35 5.96 -3.32
C SER A 799 2.70 5.67 -4.00
N VAL A 800 3.77 6.23 -3.45
CA VAL A 800 5.14 6.20 -4.00
C VAL A 800 6.14 5.88 -2.88
N TYR A 801 6.81 4.73 -2.95
CA TYR A 801 7.72 4.25 -1.90
C TYR A 801 9.13 4.83 -2.03
N PHE A 802 9.80 5.12 -0.89
CA PHE A 802 11.16 5.69 -0.87
C PHE A 802 12.28 4.73 -1.27
N ASN A 803 11.98 3.43 -1.39
CA ASN A 803 12.91 2.41 -1.89
C ASN A 803 12.99 2.37 -3.43
N ASP A 804 12.14 3.13 -4.12
CA ASP A 804 12.09 3.21 -5.58
C ASP A 804 13.15 4.19 -6.12
N SER A 805 14.06 3.70 -6.95
CA SER A 805 15.10 4.53 -7.58
C SER A 805 14.55 5.58 -8.55
N ALA A 806 13.28 5.49 -8.93
CA ALA A 806 12.56 6.43 -9.77
C ALA A 806 11.40 7.14 -9.06
N PHE A 807 11.38 7.18 -7.71
CA PHE A 807 10.23 7.68 -6.92
C PHE A 807 9.68 9.03 -7.39
N VAL A 808 10.57 10.00 -7.68
CA VAL A 808 10.18 11.34 -8.17
C VAL A 808 9.36 11.30 -9.46
N ASN A 809 9.64 10.35 -10.36
CA ASN A 809 8.95 10.20 -11.65
C ASN A 809 7.57 9.52 -11.52
N LYS A 810 7.24 9.00 -10.33
CA LYS A 810 5.94 8.38 -10.03
C LYS A 810 5.02 9.29 -9.21
N LEU A 811 5.52 10.46 -8.79
CA LEU A 811 4.79 11.38 -7.93
C LEU A 811 3.94 12.33 -8.79
N ASP A 812 2.62 12.13 -8.74
CA ASP A 812 1.65 12.88 -9.55
C ASP A 812 0.88 13.88 -8.66
N LEU A 813 1.01 15.18 -8.93
CA LEU A 813 0.34 16.25 -8.17
C LEU A 813 -1.09 16.55 -8.66
N GLY A 814 -1.61 15.80 -9.63
CA GLY A 814 -2.93 15.98 -10.19
C GLY A 814 -3.08 17.21 -11.10
N PRO A 815 -4.32 17.53 -11.53
CA PRO A 815 -4.57 18.61 -12.50
C PRO A 815 -4.19 19.99 -11.94
N GLY A 816 -3.29 20.69 -12.63
CA GLY A 816 -2.87 22.04 -12.25
C GLY A 816 -1.69 22.12 -11.29
N GLY A 817 -1.02 21.00 -10.97
CA GLY A 817 0.20 21.02 -10.17
C GLY A 817 1.34 21.84 -10.80
N VAL A 818 2.06 22.61 -9.99
CA VAL A 818 3.18 23.47 -10.40
C VAL A 818 4.46 23.01 -9.72
N THR A 819 5.47 22.70 -10.54
CA THR A 819 6.78 22.20 -10.11
C THR A 819 7.90 22.88 -10.89
N TYR A 820 9.07 23.03 -10.28
CA TYR A 820 10.33 23.23 -10.98
C TYR A 820 11.16 21.95 -10.90
N THR A 821 11.64 21.46 -12.03
CA THR A 821 12.26 20.13 -12.14
C THR A 821 13.52 20.23 -13.00
N GLY A 822 14.63 19.70 -12.48
CA GLY A 822 15.93 19.68 -13.15
C GLY A 822 16.15 18.49 -14.09
N VAL A 823 17.43 18.22 -14.39
CA VAL A 823 17.85 17.23 -15.38
C VAL A 823 17.58 15.79 -14.88
N ASP A 824 17.38 14.85 -15.82
CA ASP A 824 17.14 13.41 -15.61
C ASP A 824 15.79 12.96 -15.00
N PHE A 825 14.80 13.83 -14.84
CA PHE A 825 13.43 13.42 -14.44
C PHE A 825 12.49 13.25 -15.67
N PRO A 826 12.27 12.02 -16.20
CA PRO A 826 11.53 11.79 -17.45
C PRO A 826 10.04 12.15 -17.47
N ARG A 827 9.34 12.25 -16.33
CA ARG A 827 7.90 12.57 -16.29
C ARG A 827 7.47 13.34 -15.04
N VAL A 828 7.11 14.60 -15.22
CA VAL A 828 6.09 15.27 -14.38
C VAL A 828 4.94 15.64 -15.31
N GLN A 829 3.71 15.22 -14.99
CA GLN A 829 2.56 15.55 -15.83
C GLN A 829 2.18 17.03 -15.66
N ARG A 830 2.21 17.78 -16.76
CA ARG A 830 1.73 19.18 -16.92
C ARG A 830 2.38 20.29 -16.04
N GLY A 831 3.26 19.98 -15.09
CA GLY A 831 4.04 20.95 -14.30
C GLY A 831 5.31 21.46 -14.99
N ASN A 832 5.34 22.76 -15.28
CA ASN A 832 6.45 23.61 -15.76
C ASN A 832 7.90 23.04 -15.79
N LEU A 833 8.31 22.47 -16.94
CA LEU A 833 9.73 22.43 -17.35
C LEU A 833 10.25 23.87 -17.52
N CYS A 834 10.83 24.44 -16.47
CA CYS A 834 11.47 25.77 -16.39
C CYS A 834 10.76 26.84 -17.27
N ARG A 835 9.42 26.95 -17.16
CA ARG A 835 8.61 27.88 -17.97
C ARG A 835 9.09 29.33 -17.77
N ASN A 836 9.28 30.04 -18.88
CA ASN A 836 9.24 31.50 -18.88
C ASN A 836 7.81 31.93 -19.26
N GLU A 837 7.08 32.53 -18.31
CA GLU A 837 5.66 32.89 -18.51
C GLU A 837 5.50 34.08 -19.46
N GLU A 838 6.48 35.00 -19.48
CA GLU A 838 6.53 36.20 -20.31
C GLU A 838 6.41 35.87 -21.82
N ALA A 839 7.04 34.79 -22.27
CA ALA A 839 7.02 34.38 -23.68
C ALA A 839 5.62 34.01 -24.22
N ALA A 840 4.74 33.46 -23.37
CA ALA A 840 3.38 33.12 -23.79
C ALA A 840 2.48 34.35 -23.87
N GLU A 841 2.67 35.30 -22.95
CA GLU A 841 1.95 36.58 -22.94
C GLU A 841 2.37 37.48 -24.10
N VAL A 842 3.67 37.57 -24.40
CA VAL A 842 4.20 38.29 -25.57
C VAL A 842 3.65 37.74 -26.88
N VAL A 843 3.59 36.41 -27.05
CA VAL A 843 3.01 35.78 -28.24
C VAL A 843 1.50 36.08 -28.33
N GLY A 844 0.75 35.95 -27.23
CA GLY A 844 -0.68 36.26 -27.18
C GLY A 844 -1.00 37.72 -27.54
N ILE A 845 -0.24 38.67 -26.98
CA ILE A 845 -0.37 40.10 -27.27
C ILE A 845 -0.02 40.38 -28.74
N THR A 846 1.06 39.80 -29.27
CA THR A 846 1.51 40.05 -30.65
C THR A 846 0.48 39.59 -31.67
N TYR A 847 -0.08 38.38 -31.53
CA TYR A 847 -1.14 37.89 -32.41
C TYR A 847 -2.48 38.62 -32.18
N GLY A 848 -2.80 39.02 -30.95
CA GLY A 848 -3.99 39.82 -30.63
C GLY A 848 -3.98 41.21 -31.28
N VAL A 849 -2.84 41.92 -31.21
CA VAL A 849 -2.65 43.21 -31.88
C VAL A 849 -2.72 43.06 -33.40
N PHE A 850 -2.16 42.00 -33.97
CA PHE A 850 -2.22 41.73 -35.41
C PHE A 850 -3.65 41.44 -35.90
N ALA A 851 -4.41 40.62 -35.17
CA ALA A 851 -5.82 40.37 -35.45
C ALA A 851 -6.68 41.64 -35.33
N ALA A 852 -6.41 42.49 -34.33
CA ALA A 852 -7.07 43.78 -34.16
C ALA A 852 -6.77 44.74 -35.32
N LEU A 853 -5.53 44.79 -35.82
CA LEU A 853 -5.15 45.63 -36.97
C LEU A 853 -5.82 45.17 -38.29
N ILE A 854 -5.93 43.86 -38.53
CA ILE A 854 -6.65 43.30 -39.68
C ILE A 854 -8.16 43.59 -39.57
N LEU A 855 -8.76 43.41 -38.40
CA LEU A 855 -10.18 43.70 -38.18
C LEU A 855 -10.47 45.21 -38.27
N ALA A 856 -9.60 46.07 -37.75
CA ALA A 856 -9.74 47.53 -37.85
C ALA A 856 -9.63 48.03 -39.30
N SER A 857 -8.71 47.47 -40.09
CA SER A 857 -8.60 47.82 -41.52
C SER A 857 -9.77 47.28 -42.35
N ALA A 858 -10.26 46.06 -42.07
CA ALA A 858 -11.50 45.55 -42.67
C ALA A 858 -12.74 46.39 -42.29
N ALA A 859 -12.85 46.81 -41.04
CA ALA A 859 -13.94 47.67 -40.55
C ALA A 859 -13.89 49.08 -41.15
N ALA A 860 -12.71 49.69 -41.25
CA ALA A 860 -12.53 50.98 -41.92
C ALA A 860 -12.97 50.94 -43.40
N TRP A 861 -12.65 49.85 -44.11
CA TRP A 861 -13.12 49.62 -45.48
C TRP A 861 -14.62 49.36 -45.58
N TRP A 862 -15.22 48.68 -44.60
CA TRP A 862 -16.67 48.48 -44.54
C TRP A 862 -17.41 49.79 -44.29
N CYS A 863 -16.92 50.63 -43.38
CA CYS A 863 -17.44 51.99 -43.14
C CYS A 863 -17.32 52.89 -44.39
N ALA A 864 -16.20 52.85 -45.11
CA ALA A 864 -16.02 53.59 -46.36
C ALA A 864 -17.03 53.17 -47.45
N ARG A 865 -17.45 51.90 -47.44
CA ARG A 865 -18.49 51.38 -48.35
C ARG A 865 -19.92 51.72 -47.89
N ALA A 866 -20.16 51.79 -46.57
CA ALA A 866 -21.45 52.13 -45.99
C ALA A 866 -21.80 53.63 -46.08
N TRP A 867 -20.81 54.53 -46.01
CA TRP A 867 -20.99 55.98 -46.07
C TRP A 867 -21.10 56.57 -47.48
N GLY A 868 -21.38 55.77 -48.52
CA GLY A 868 -21.77 56.30 -49.83
C GLY A 868 -20.67 57.05 -50.59
N VAL A 869 -19.39 56.70 -50.38
CA VAL A 869 -18.23 57.30 -51.08
C VAL A 869 -18.18 56.92 -52.58
N PHE A 870 -19.13 56.11 -53.05
CA PHE A 870 -19.37 55.79 -54.46
C PHE A 870 -20.81 56.15 -54.84
N ASP A 871 -20.98 57.06 -55.80
CA ASP A 871 -22.29 57.46 -56.29
C ASP A 871 -22.94 56.36 -57.16
N LYS A 872 -24.28 56.37 -57.24
CA LYS A 872 -25.11 55.32 -57.86
C LYS A 872 -25.08 55.27 -59.38
N THR A 873 -24.43 56.23 -60.04
CA THR A 873 -24.11 56.18 -61.48
C THR A 873 -22.59 56.14 -61.64
N GLY A 874 -22.05 54.98 -62.00
CA GLY A 874 -20.61 54.72 -61.88
C GLY A 874 -19.72 55.61 -62.76
N GLY A 875 -18.87 56.42 -62.14
CA GLY A 875 -17.84 57.20 -62.84
C GLY A 875 -16.96 58.07 -61.94
N LYS A 876 -15.74 57.58 -61.66
CA LYS A 876 -14.60 58.27 -61.00
C LYS A 876 -14.71 58.54 -59.48
N LEU A 877 -13.60 58.24 -58.77
CA LEU A 877 -13.34 58.60 -57.38
C LEU A 877 -12.95 60.09 -57.29
N SER A 878 -13.22 60.79 -56.18
CA SER A 878 -12.95 62.24 -56.12
C SER A 878 -11.44 62.56 -56.23
N PRO A 879 -11.02 63.62 -56.96
CA PRO A 879 -9.59 63.91 -57.20
C PRO A 879 -8.76 64.28 -55.96
N ARG A 880 -9.40 64.52 -54.81
CA ARG A 880 -8.71 64.73 -53.52
C ARG A 880 -8.49 63.40 -52.77
N ILE A 881 -9.45 62.47 -52.84
CA ILE A 881 -9.33 61.15 -52.20
C ILE A 881 -8.38 60.24 -52.98
N ALA A 882 -8.41 60.28 -54.32
CA ALA A 882 -7.46 59.53 -55.16
C ALA A 882 -6.00 59.95 -54.91
N ARG A 883 -5.73 61.26 -54.73
CA ARG A 883 -4.39 61.77 -54.39
C ARG A 883 -3.94 61.38 -52.98
N GLY A 884 -4.85 61.37 -52.00
CA GLY A 884 -4.55 60.90 -50.64
C GLY A 884 -4.19 59.41 -50.60
N LEU A 885 -4.93 58.58 -51.34
CA LEU A 885 -4.65 57.13 -51.44
C LEU A 885 -3.35 56.84 -52.21
N GLY A 886 -3.06 57.58 -53.28
CA GLY A 886 -1.81 57.44 -54.04
C GLY A 886 -0.57 57.79 -53.22
N ALA A 887 -0.61 58.87 -52.43
CA ALA A 887 0.48 59.21 -51.50
C ALA A 887 0.67 58.16 -50.40
N GLY A 888 -0.44 57.56 -49.91
CA GLY A 888 -0.40 56.45 -48.96
C GLY A 888 0.26 55.19 -49.54
N ALA A 889 -0.09 54.81 -50.77
CA ALA A 889 0.56 53.70 -51.47
C ALA A 889 2.07 53.94 -51.63
N TYR A 890 2.49 55.16 -51.98
CA TYR A 890 3.89 55.53 -52.10
C TYR A 890 4.69 55.34 -50.79
N LEU A 891 4.16 55.82 -49.67
CA LEU A 891 4.79 55.65 -48.36
C LEU A 891 4.85 54.17 -47.92
N TRP A 892 3.80 53.40 -48.17
CA TRP A 892 3.81 51.96 -47.91
C TRP A 892 4.80 51.19 -48.81
N GLY A 893 5.04 51.65 -50.05
CA GLY A 893 6.02 51.04 -50.95
C GLY A 893 7.45 51.20 -50.44
N VAL A 894 7.81 52.40 -49.98
CA VAL A 894 9.11 52.67 -49.36
C VAL A 894 9.26 51.92 -48.02
N ALA A 895 8.20 51.90 -47.19
CA ALA A 895 8.21 51.13 -45.95
C ALA A 895 8.38 49.62 -46.21
N GLY A 896 7.68 49.06 -47.18
CA GLY A 896 7.78 47.64 -47.57
C GLY A 896 9.18 47.24 -48.05
N PHE A 897 9.90 48.13 -48.73
CA PHE A 897 11.30 47.93 -49.12
C PHE A 897 12.22 47.81 -47.90
N PHE A 898 12.19 48.78 -46.98
CA PHE A 898 13.05 48.76 -45.78
C PHE A 898 12.69 47.62 -44.81
N VAL A 899 11.41 47.31 -44.65
CA VAL A 899 10.96 46.17 -43.84
C VAL A 899 11.45 44.85 -44.44
N SER A 900 11.35 44.66 -45.77
CA SER A 900 11.87 43.46 -46.44
C SER A 900 13.40 43.31 -46.35
N TRP A 901 14.13 44.43 -46.26
CA TRP A 901 15.57 44.44 -46.04
C TRP A 901 15.93 44.08 -44.59
N GLY A 902 15.21 44.63 -43.60
CA GLY A 902 15.38 44.27 -42.19
C GLY A 902 15.08 42.80 -41.92
N ASP A 903 14.02 42.28 -42.54
CA ASP A 903 13.60 40.87 -42.52
C ASP A 903 14.73 39.95 -43.04
N LEU A 904 15.30 40.27 -44.21
CA LEU A 904 16.42 39.52 -44.80
C LEU A 904 17.69 39.53 -43.93
N VAL A 905 18.05 40.68 -43.34
CA VAL A 905 19.24 40.79 -42.46
C VAL A 905 19.03 40.00 -41.17
N SER A 906 17.83 40.08 -40.59
CA SER A 906 17.42 39.33 -39.42
C SER A 906 17.51 37.82 -39.65
N ASP A 907 16.93 37.32 -40.75
CA ASP A 907 16.95 35.89 -41.08
C ASP A 907 18.36 35.36 -41.35
N VAL A 908 19.24 36.17 -41.95
CA VAL A 908 20.66 35.83 -42.12
C VAL A 908 21.40 35.75 -40.77
N GLN A 909 21.09 36.64 -39.81
CA GLN A 909 21.66 36.54 -38.46
C GLN A 909 21.21 35.27 -37.74
N VAL A 910 19.92 34.90 -37.82
CA VAL A 910 19.39 33.64 -37.29
C VAL A 910 20.10 32.42 -37.91
N VAL A 911 20.37 32.44 -39.23
CA VAL A 911 21.10 31.35 -39.91
C VAL A 911 22.56 31.24 -39.46
N VAL A 912 23.22 32.36 -39.15
CA VAL A 912 24.61 32.39 -38.65
C VAL A 912 24.72 31.76 -37.26
N GLU A 913 23.75 31.98 -36.36
CA GLU A 913 23.75 31.36 -35.02
C GLU A 913 23.47 29.85 -35.04
N ILE A 914 22.83 29.32 -36.09
CA ILE A 914 22.44 27.91 -36.23
C ILE A 914 23.46 27.10 -37.08
N TRP A 915 24.62 27.68 -37.40
CA TRP A 915 25.58 27.11 -38.35
C TRP A 915 26.19 25.77 -37.87
N GLY A 916 25.66 24.66 -38.39
CA GLY A 916 26.16 23.30 -38.13
C GLY A 916 25.08 22.22 -38.09
N VAL A 917 23.79 22.58 -37.98
CA VAL A 917 22.71 21.64 -37.65
C VAL A 917 21.63 21.53 -38.73
N TRP A 918 22.03 21.28 -40.00
CA TRP A 918 21.32 20.62 -41.14
C TRP A 918 21.78 21.19 -42.51
N SER A 919 21.28 20.65 -43.62
CA SER A 919 21.77 20.85 -45.00
C SER A 919 21.53 22.26 -45.57
N ALA A 920 22.48 23.16 -45.29
CA ALA A 920 22.48 24.57 -45.69
C ALA A 920 22.09 24.85 -47.16
N TRP A 921 22.44 23.98 -48.11
CA TRP A 921 22.17 24.17 -49.53
C TRP A 921 20.69 24.31 -49.90
N VAL A 922 19.76 23.70 -49.15
CA VAL A 922 18.32 23.83 -49.41
C VAL A 922 17.81 25.20 -48.97
N ILE A 923 18.22 25.67 -47.79
CA ILE A 923 17.81 26.97 -47.24
C ILE A 923 18.48 28.12 -48.00
N LEU A 924 19.78 28.00 -48.29
CA LEU A 924 20.52 28.97 -49.10
C LEU A 924 19.93 29.06 -50.52
N GLY A 925 19.52 27.92 -51.11
CA GLY A 925 18.82 27.87 -52.38
C GLY A 925 17.48 28.61 -52.35
N LEU A 926 16.70 28.48 -51.28
CA LEU A 926 15.40 29.17 -51.13
C LEU A 926 15.55 30.69 -50.93
N ILE A 927 16.54 31.14 -50.16
CA ILE A 927 16.81 32.57 -49.92
C ILE A 927 17.41 33.24 -51.17
N LEU A 928 18.31 32.56 -51.88
CA LEU A 928 18.98 33.10 -53.07
C LEU A 928 18.19 32.92 -54.37
N ALA A 929 17.23 31.99 -54.47
CA ALA A 929 16.47 31.74 -55.71
C ALA A 929 15.84 33.00 -56.35
N PRO A 930 15.20 33.94 -55.62
CA PRO A 930 14.67 35.16 -56.22
C PRO A 930 15.76 36.06 -56.80
N PHE A 931 16.90 36.18 -56.10
CA PHE A 931 18.06 36.96 -56.57
C PHE A 931 18.72 36.30 -57.79
N LEU A 932 18.82 34.96 -57.80
CA LEU A 932 19.34 34.16 -58.91
C LEU A 932 18.47 34.29 -60.17
N LEU A 933 17.15 34.21 -60.03
CA LEU A 933 16.20 34.40 -61.14
C LEU A 933 16.22 35.84 -61.67
N SER A 934 16.34 36.83 -60.79
CA SER A 934 16.45 38.25 -61.17
C SER A 934 17.80 38.57 -61.82
N ALA A 935 18.89 37.94 -61.37
CA ALA A 935 20.22 38.01 -61.96
C ALA A 935 20.27 37.36 -63.35
N LEU A 936 19.63 36.20 -63.52
CA LEU A 936 19.43 35.53 -64.82
C LEU A 936 18.65 36.41 -65.81
N TYR A 937 17.58 37.07 -65.34
CA TYR A 937 16.78 37.98 -66.14
C TYR A 937 17.57 39.24 -66.55
N ALA A 938 18.26 39.90 -65.61
CA ALA A 938 19.13 41.04 -65.89
C ALA A 938 20.28 40.68 -66.85
N GLY A 939 20.89 39.49 -66.69
CA GLY A 939 21.89 38.96 -67.60
C GLY A 939 21.38 38.77 -69.03
N ARG A 940 20.10 38.38 -69.20
CA ARG A 940 19.48 38.24 -70.52
C ARG A 940 19.30 39.60 -71.22
N VAL A 941 18.87 40.63 -70.48
CA VAL A 941 18.73 42.01 -71.00
C VAL A 941 20.07 42.55 -71.52
N LEU A 942 21.17 42.24 -70.84
CA LEU A 942 22.53 42.63 -71.25
C LEU A 942 23.08 41.80 -72.43
N LEU A 943 22.76 40.50 -72.52
CA LEU A 943 23.37 39.58 -73.49
C LEU A 943 22.61 39.47 -74.82
N GLU A 944 21.30 39.74 -74.87
CA GLU A 944 20.51 39.81 -76.11
C GLU A 944 20.34 41.27 -76.61
N GLY A 945 20.81 42.26 -75.84
CA GLY A 945 20.79 43.70 -76.16
C GLY A 945 22.02 44.21 -76.94
N SER A 946 22.58 43.40 -77.85
CA SER A 946 23.76 43.77 -78.63
C SER A 946 23.45 44.79 -79.72
N ASP A 947 23.66 46.07 -79.43
CA ASP A 947 24.00 47.13 -80.42
C ASP A 947 24.43 48.47 -79.79
N TYR A 948 24.20 48.67 -78.48
CA TYR A 948 24.58 49.92 -77.80
C TYR A 948 25.83 49.74 -76.93
N ARG A 949 26.87 50.56 -77.17
CA ARG A 949 28.02 50.72 -76.26
C ARG A 949 27.70 51.83 -75.26
N TRP A 950 27.60 51.48 -73.98
CA TRP A 950 27.21 52.41 -72.92
C TRP A 950 28.47 53.11 -72.37
N SER A 951 28.52 54.44 -72.44
CA SER A 951 29.54 55.23 -71.76
C SER A 951 29.02 55.74 -70.41
N LEU A 952 29.63 55.31 -69.31
CA LEU A 952 29.28 55.73 -67.95
C LEU A 952 29.41 57.24 -67.71
N SER A 953 30.22 57.95 -68.53
CA SER A 953 30.39 59.41 -68.42
C SER A 953 29.16 60.22 -68.86
N GLU A 954 28.21 59.61 -69.59
CA GLU A 954 27.01 60.28 -70.13
C GLU A 954 25.74 60.02 -69.31
N ALA A 955 25.85 59.30 -68.20
CA ALA A 955 24.74 59.02 -67.29
C ALA A 955 24.32 60.29 -66.52
N ARG A 956 23.02 60.62 -66.55
CA ARG A 956 22.39 61.67 -65.75
C ARG A 956 21.03 61.17 -65.24
N PHE A 957 20.64 61.51 -64.02
CA PHE A 957 19.25 61.33 -63.58
C PHE A 957 18.42 62.54 -64.01
N LYS A 958 17.19 62.30 -64.50
CA LYS A 958 16.22 63.37 -64.81
C LYS A 958 14.93 63.10 -64.06
N TRP A 959 14.49 64.08 -63.29
CA TRP A 959 13.21 64.01 -62.60
C TRP A 959 12.06 64.23 -63.59
N ILE A 960 11.15 63.26 -63.70
CA ILE A 960 9.98 63.30 -64.57
C ILE A 960 8.78 62.76 -63.78
N PRO A 961 7.67 63.52 -63.66
CA PRO A 961 6.46 63.03 -62.99
C PRO A 961 5.82 61.87 -63.76
N PHE A 962 5.41 60.81 -63.04
CA PHE A 962 4.95 59.55 -63.63
C PHE A 962 3.79 59.66 -64.63
N TYR A 963 2.92 60.66 -64.47
CA TYR A 963 1.77 60.90 -65.36
C TYR A 963 2.16 61.40 -66.77
N ASN A 964 3.45 61.67 -67.02
CA ASN A 964 3.98 62.06 -68.32
C ASN A 964 4.79 60.91 -69.01
N LEU A 965 4.68 59.68 -68.53
CA LEU A 965 5.23 58.49 -69.18
C LEU A 965 4.12 57.82 -70.03
N PRO A 966 4.40 57.38 -71.27
CA PRO A 966 3.43 56.62 -72.06
C PRO A 966 3.09 55.27 -71.42
N ASP A 967 1.84 54.81 -71.60
CA ASP A 967 1.42 53.49 -71.12
C ASP A 967 2.31 52.35 -71.69
N PRO A 968 2.67 51.34 -70.89
CA PRO A 968 3.50 50.22 -71.33
C PRO A 968 2.71 49.30 -72.28
N THR A 969 3.23 49.11 -73.50
CA THR A 969 2.68 48.15 -74.47
C THR A 969 2.88 46.69 -74.01
N ASP A 970 1.89 45.84 -74.29
CA ASP A 970 1.72 44.46 -73.75
C ASP A 970 2.97 43.53 -73.78
N PRO A 971 3.13 42.60 -72.80
CA PRO A 971 4.23 41.61 -72.78
C PRO A 971 3.87 40.17 -73.27
N LEU A 972 4.67 39.55 -74.16
CA LEU A 972 4.62 38.12 -74.61
C LEU A 972 6.02 37.53 -75.02
N PRO A 973 6.23 36.22 -75.30
CA PRO A 973 6.26 35.01 -74.44
C PRO A 973 7.66 34.39 -74.08
N LEU A 974 7.73 33.69 -72.93
CA LEU A 974 8.91 33.13 -72.21
C LEU A 974 9.41 31.77 -72.76
N SER A 975 9.21 31.49 -74.04
CA SER A 975 9.45 30.16 -74.63
C SER A 975 10.41 30.21 -75.83
N ALA A 976 11.67 30.61 -75.58
CA ALA A 976 12.81 30.38 -76.46
C ALA A 976 14.15 30.67 -75.73
N LEU A 977 14.97 29.63 -75.51
CA LEU A 977 16.45 29.63 -75.39
C LEU A 977 16.95 28.18 -75.20
N PRO A 978 18.06 27.73 -75.84
CA PRO A 978 18.51 26.34 -75.78
C PRO A 978 19.33 26.01 -74.53
N LEU A 979 19.19 24.76 -74.05
CA LEU A 979 19.62 24.27 -72.73
C LEU A 979 21.14 24.19 -72.45
N TRP A 980 22.02 24.49 -73.40
CA TRP A 980 23.47 24.29 -73.24
C TRP A 980 24.24 25.48 -72.63
N LYS A 981 23.59 26.63 -72.37
CA LYS A 981 24.24 27.82 -71.79
C LYS A 981 24.19 27.95 -70.26
N TYR A 982 23.45 27.08 -69.56
CA TYR A 982 23.27 27.15 -68.10
C TYR A 982 24.54 26.97 -67.22
N PRO A 983 25.63 26.27 -67.63
CA PRO A 983 26.78 26.03 -66.73
C PRO A 983 27.64 27.25 -66.35
N LEU A 984 27.53 28.39 -67.05
CA LEU A 984 28.36 29.57 -66.79
C LEU A 984 27.80 30.52 -65.72
N VAL A 985 26.53 30.35 -65.34
CA VAL A 985 25.82 31.22 -64.40
C VAL A 985 26.42 31.21 -62.98
N PRO A 986 26.84 30.07 -62.39
CA PRO A 986 27.40 30.05 -61.03
C PRO A 986 28.70 30.84 -60.85
N LEU A 987 29.51 30.98 -61.91
CA LEU A 987 30.79 31.70 -61.87
C LEU A 987 30.65 33.23 -61.98
N ALA A 988 29.49 33.72 -62.44
CA ALA A 988 29.20 35.16 -62.55
C ALA A 988 28.37 35.72 -61.36
N LEU A 989 27.93 34.86 -60.43
CA LEU A 989 27.00 35.18 -59.34
C LEU A 989 27.36 36.43 -58.52
N PRO A 990 28.61 36.64 -58.06
CA PRO A 990 28.94 37.81 -57.23
C PRO A 990 28.78 39.12 -57.99
N VAL A 991 29.15 39.13 -59.27
CA VAL A 991 29.08 40.30 -60.15
C VAL A 991 27.63 40.63 -60.50
N THR A 992 26.79 39.61 -60.74
CA THR A 992 25.37 39.81 -61.05
C THR A 992 24.51 40.14 -59.82
N VAL A 993 24.85 39.66 -58.62
CA VAL A 993 24.16 40.07 -57.37
C VAL A 993 24.39 41.56 -57.07
N VAL A 994 25.62 42.05 -57.20
CA VAL A 994 25.92 43.49 -57.06
C VAL A 994 25.14 44.31 -58.10
N TYR A 995 25.02 43.78 -59.33
CA TYR A 995 24.23 44.43 -60.38
C TYR A 995 22.72 44.46 -60.10
N VAL A 996 22.16 43.38 -59.52
CA VAL A 996 20.76 43.34 -59.05
C VAL A 996 20.52 44.36 -57.94
N ILE A 997 21.45 44.51 -56.97
CA ILE A 997 21.35 45.53 -55.93
C ILE A 997 21.38 46.95 -56.52
N ILE A 998 22.19 47.19 -57.55
CA ILE A 998 22.22 48.46 -58.28
C ILE A 998 20.90 48.70 -59.02
N LEU A 999 20.32 47.69 -59.68
CA LEU A 999 19.02 47.82 -60.35
C LEU A 999 17.86 48.03 -59.38
N ASP A 1000 17.84 47.36 -58.22
CA ASP A 1000 16.85 47.59 -57.15
C ASP A 1000 16.98 49.01 -56.56
N LEU A 1001 18.21 49.56 -56.44
CA LEU A 1001 18.46 50.96 -56.06
C LEU A 1001 18.02 51.96 -57.14
N LEU A 1002 18.28 51.66 -58.40
CA LEU A 1002 17.86 52.48 -59.53
C LEU A 1002 16.34 52.48 -59.69
N ASP A 1003 15.66 51.36 -59.42
CA ASP A 1003 14.20 51.27 -59.37
C ASP A 1003 13.59 52.08 -58.21
N LEU A 1004 14.23 52.10 -57.03
CA LEU A 1004 13.81 52.97 -55.93
C LEU A 1004 13.87 54.45 -56.32
N LEU A 1005 14.89 54.84 -57.11
CA LEU A 1005 15.02 56.18 -57.70
C LEU A 1005 13.98 56.42 -58.80
N ASP A 1006 13.74 55.43 -59.68
CA ASP A 1006 12.71 55.46 -60.73
C ASP A 1006 11.35 55.76 -60.11
N LYS A 1007 10.97 55.01 -59.06
CA LYS A 1007 9.71 55.13 -58.31
C LYS A 1007 9.50 56.52 -57.71
N ILE A 1008 10.50 57.15 -57.11
CA ILE A 1008 10.31 58.52 -56.59
C ILE A 1008 10.25 59.58 -57.70
N GLY A 1009 10.49 59.20 -58.96
CA GLY A 1009 10.37 60.04 -60.16
C GLY A 1009 11.71 60.45 -60.76
N ALA A 1010 12.83 59.86 -60.32
CA ALA A 1010 14.18 60.15 -60.76
C ALA A 1010 14.67 59.09 -61.77
N HIS A 1011 14.26 59.25 -63.03
CA HIS A 1011 14.54 58.29 -64.10
C HIS A 1011 15.98 58.38 -64.60
N LEU A 1012 16.57 57.24 -64.97
CA LEU A 1012 17.94 57.17 -65.45
C LEU A 1012 18.02 57.53 -66.95
N ARG A 1013 18.88 58.48 -67.32
CA ARG A 1013 19.07 58.97 -68.69
C ARG A 1013 20.50 58.75 -69.17
N PHE A 1014 20.66 58.18 -70.37
CA PHE A 1014 21.92 58.11 -71.11
C PHE A 1014 21.77 58.87 -72.44
N GLY A 1015 22.56 59.93 -72.63
CA GLY A 1015 22.44 60.80 -73.80
C GLY A 1015 21.03 61.41 -73.91
N PRO A 1016 20.34 61.32 -75.06
CA PRO A 1016 18.96 61.80 -75.16
C PRO A 1016 17.96 60.90 -74.40
N THR A 1017 18.30 59.63 -74.14
CA THR A 1017 17.39 58.52 -73.82
C THR A 1017 17.11 58.34 -72.34
N VAL A 1018 15.83 58.39 -71.96
CA VAL A 1018 15.35 58.03 -70.60
C VAL A 1018 14.90 56.58 -70.58
N TYR A 1019 15.30 55.84 -69.54
CA TYR A 1019 14.92 54.46 -69.28
C TYR A 1019 14.08 54.39 -67.99
N SER A 1020 12.99 53.60 -68.01
CA SER A 1020 12.26 53.23 -66.80
C SER A 1020 12.49 51.76 -66.47
N LEU A 1021 12.56 51.46 -65.17
CA LEU A 1021 12.79 50.12 -64.61
C LEU A 1021 11.48 49.45 -64.14
N HIS A 1022 10.32 50.03 -64.45
CA HIS A 1022 9.02 49.57 -63.98
C HIS A 1022 8.76 48.07 -64.19
N ALA A 1023 9.06 47.55 -65.40
CA ALA A 1023 8.89 46.13 -65.74
C ALA A 1023 9.87 45.20 -64.97
N TYR A 1024 11.08 45.68 -64.65
CA TYR A 1024 12.03 44.96 -63.81
C TYR A 1024 11.52 44.88 -62.37
N SER A 1025 11.03 45.99 -61.82
CA SER A 1025 10.40 46.02 -60.49
C SER A 1025 9.20 45.09 -60.38
N GLU A 1026 8.34 45.07 -61.39
CA GLU A 1026 7.13 44.26 -61.37
C GLU A 1026 7.46 42.76 -61.42
N PHE A 1027 8.41 42.35 -62.27
CA PHE A 1027 8.94 40.98 -62.27
C PHE A 1027 9.62 40.62 -60.93
N ARG A 1028 10.48 41.51 -60.41
CA ARG A 1028 11.22 41.32 -59.16
C ARG A 1028 10.28 41.12 -57.97
N SER A 1029 9.23 41.95 -57.88
CA SER A 1029 8.20 41.91 -56.85
C SER A 1029 7.35 40.63 -56.92
N GLN A 1030 7.02 40.16 -58.13
CA GLN A 1030 6.26 38.92 -58.33
C GLN A 1030 7.06 37.65 -58.02
N ALA A 1031 8.33 37.60 -58.41
CA ALA A 1031 9.22 36.50 -58.06
C ALA A 1031 9.40 36.38 -56.53
N ASP A 1032 9.54 37.52 -55.84
CA ASP A 1032 9.62 37.61 -54.38
C ASP A 1032 8.31 37.18 -53.69
N LEU A 1033 7.15 37.58 -54.23
CA LEU A 1033 5.80 37.18 -53.79
C LEU A 1033 5.57 35.66 -53.85
N THR A 1034 6.09 35.01 -54.89
CA THR A 1034 5.83 33.58 -55.16
C THR A 1034 6.74 32.66 -54.36
N LEU A 1035 8.03 33.03 -54.27
CA LEU A 1035 9.05 32.16 -53.67
C LEU A 1035 9.20 32.31 -52.16
N ARG A 1036 8.75 33.41 -51.53
CA ARG A 1036 8.76 33.55 -50.07
C ARG A 1036 7.50 33.01 -49.39
N SER A 1037 6.32 33.20 -49.99
CA SER A 1037 5.04 32.86 -49.36
C SER A 1037 4.82 31.37 -49.12
N ILE A 1038 5.26 30.50 -50.05
CA ILE A 1038 5.08 29.05 -49.93
C ILE A 1038 6.06 28.43 -48.91
N PRO A 1039 7.39 28.68 -48.97
CA PRO A 1039 8.34 28.04 -48.06
C PRO A 1039 8.26 28.58 -46.63
N GLN A 1040 7.86 29.83 -46.42
CA GLN A 1040 7.77 30.40 -45.07
C GLN A 1040 6.59 29.82 -44.28
N ALA A 1041 5.46 29.53 -44.94
CA ALA A 1041 4.36 28.75 -44.36
C ALA A 1041 4.79 27.31 -44.03
N VAL A 1042 5.57 26.67 -44.91
CA VAL A 1042 6.15 25.34 -44.63
C VAL A 1042 7.15 25.41 -43.47
N PHE A 1043 8.04 26.40 -43.42
CA PHE A 1043 9.05 26.58 -42.37
C PHE A 1043 8.42 26.82 -40.99
N GLN A 1044 7.41 27.70 -40.90
CA GLN A 1044 6.66 27.91 -39.65
C GLN A 1044 5.86 26.68 -39.23
N THR A 1045 5.23 25.96 -40.19
CA THR A 1045 4.54 24.70 -39.91
C THR A 1045 5.50 23.59 -39.47
N THR A 1046 6.71 23.55 -40.05
CA THR A 1046 7.78 22.61 -39.68
C THR A 1046 8.39 22.94 -38.33
N LEU A 1047 8.56 24.21 -37.96
CA LEU A 1047 8.95 24.63 -36.60
C LEU A 1047 7.86 24.29 -35.57
N TYR A 1048 6.59 24.45 -35.92
CA TYR A 1048 5.45 24.05 -35.09
C TYR A 1048 5.37 22.53 -34.87
N LEU A 1049 5.63 21.73 -35.92
CA LEU A 1049 5.64 20.27 -35.87
C LEU A 1049 6.92 19.65 -35.25
N LEU A 1050 8.09 20.28 -35.43
CA LEU A 1050 9.39 19.84 -34.89
C LEU A 1050 9.77 20.55 -33.57
N GLY A 1051 8.92 21.42 -33.02
CA GLY A 1051 9.08 22.10 -31.73
C GLY A 1051 9.09 21.17 -30.49
N SER A 1052 9.23 19.86 -30.71
CA SER A 1052 9.41 18.78 -29.75
C SER A 1052 10.88 18.38 -29.52
N SER A 1053 11.83 18.84 -30.35
CA SER A 1053 13.26 18.56 -30.15
C SER A 1053 13.87 19.40 -29.03
N ARG A 1054 14.54 18.75 -28.07
CA ARG A 1054 15.15 19.39 -26.87
C ARG A 1054 16.24 20.41 -27.17
N ALA A 1055 16.86 20.40 -28.36
CA ALA A 1055 18.00 21.26 -28.67
C ALA A 1055 17.61 22.71 -29.02
N THR A 1056 16.48 22.93 -29.69
CA THR A 1056 16.19 24.20 -30.36
C THR A 1056 15.73 25.33 -29.42
N ARG A 1057 15.39 25.03 -28.16
CA ARG A 1057 14.95 26.04 -27.17
C ARG A 1057 16.07 26.61 -26.30
N ILE A 1058 17.32 26.20 -26.53
CA ILE A 1058 18.47 26.58 -25.69
C ILE A 1058 19.35 27.65 -26.37
N TYR A 1059 19.19 27.87 -27.69
CA TYR A 1059 20.24 28.49 -28.52
C TYR A 1059 19.87 29.73 -29.34
N ILE A 1060 18.66 30.29 -29.22
CA ILE A 1060 18.24 31.47 -30.00
C ILE A 1060 17.94 32.64 -29.06
N ASP A 1061 18.55 33.81 -29.30
CA ASP A 1061 18.25 35.04 -28.56
C ASP A 1061 16.80 35.49 -28.82
N GLU A 1062 16.05 35.70 -27.73
CA GLU A 1062 14.64 36.07 -27.72
C GLU A 1062 14.37 37.36 -28.51
N GLN A 1063 15.30 38.33 -28.51
CA GLN A 1063 15.14 39.55 -29.28
C GLN A 1063 15.33 39.36 -30.79
N ILE A 1064 16.20 38.45 -31.23
CA ILE A 1064 16.49 38.24 -32.65
C ILE A 1064 15.30 37.50 -33.28
N LEU A 1065 14.81 36.45 -32.64
CA LEU A 1065 13.64 35.70 -33.10
C LEU A 1065 12.36 36.57 -33.12
N PHE A 1066 12.14 37.38 -32.10
CA PHE A 1066 11.02 38.33 -32.05
C PHE A 1066 11.09 39.35 -33.19
N ARG A 1067 12.28 39.91 -33.48
CA ARG A 1067 12.46 40.88 -34.57
C ARG A 1067 12.20 40.27 -35.95
N SER A 1068 12.69 39.06 -36.24
CA SER A 1068 12.38 38.32 -37.48
C SER A 1068 10.87 38.18 -37.68
N VAL A 1069 10.19 37.59 -36.69
CA VAL A 1069 8.74 37.31 -36.77
C VAL A 1069 7.92 38.60 -36.95
N VAL A 1070 8.24 39.67 -36.23
CA VAL A 1070 7.52 40.95 -36.33
C VAL A 1070 7.74 41.63 -37.69
N LEU A 1071 8.97 41.65 -38.21
CA LEU A 1071 9.28 42.24 -39.52
C LEU A 1071 8.62 41.47 -40.67
N SER A 1072 8.69 40.14 -40.64
CA SER A 1072 8.00 39.25 -41.59
C SER A 1072 6.48 39.50 -41.61
N LEU A 1073 5.83 39.55 -40.44
CA LEU A 1073 4.37 39.77 -40.36
C LEU A 1073 3.98 41.18 -40.81
N LEU A 1074 4.79 42.19 -40.51
CA LEU A 1074 4.58 43.55 -40.99
C LEU A 1074 4.70 43.62 -42.53
N ASN A 1075 5.67 42.93 -43.12
CA ASN A 1075 5.86 42.83 -44.57
C ASN A 1075 4.62 42.26 -45.27
N VAL A 1076 4.06 41.17 -44.73
CA VAL A 1076 2.82 40.55 -45.23
C VAL A 1076 1.63 41.52 -45.15
N PHE A 1077 1.48 42.24 -44.03
CA PHE A 1077 0.39 43.22 -43.86
C PHE A 1077 0.47 44.37 -44.87
N ILE A 1078 1.67 44.92 -45.12
CA ILE A 1078 1.90 45.99 -46.10
C ILE A 1078 1.51 45.51 -47.51
N ARG A 1079 1.98 44.33 -47.91
CA ARG A 1079 1.75 43.79 -49.26
C ARG A 1079 0.29 43.39 -49.50
N PHE A 1080 -0.43 42.93 -48.47
CA PHE A 1080 -1.88 42.68 -48.57
C PHE A 1080 -2.68 43.96 -48.84
N ASN A 1081 -2.35 45.07 -48.16
CA ASN A 1081 -3.03 46.35 -48.36
C ASN A 1081 -2.80 46.93 -49.77
N PHE A 1082 -1.62 46.71 -50.36
CA PHE A 1082 -1.35 47.05 -51.77
C PHE A 1082 -2.25 46.27 -52.74
N LEU A 1083 -2.33 44.95 -52.58
CA LEU A 1083 -3.14 44.08 -53.46
C LEU A 1083 -4.63 44.41 -53.36
N ALA A 1084 -5.11 44.77 -52.16
CA ALA A 1084 -6.46 45.27 -51.94
C ALA A 1084 -6.69 46.64 -52.61
N HIS A 1085 -5.72 47.56 -52.55
CA HIS A 1085 -5.81 48.85 -53.23
C HIS A 1085 -5.92 48.70 -54.75
N GLU A 1086 -5.05 47.87 -55.37
CA GLU A 1086 -5.06 47.61 -56.82
C GLU A 1086 -6.36 46.94 -57.29
N HIS A 1087 -6.90 46.00 -56.51
CA HIS A 1087 -8.22 45.40 -56.78
C HIS A 1087 -9.34 46.45 -56.81
N LEU A 1088 -9.29 47.44 -55.93
CA LEU A 1088 -10.35 48.43 -55.77
C LEU A 1088 -10.25 49.60 -56.75
N THR A 1089 -9.04 49.96 -57.20
CA THR A 1089 -8.82 50.95 -58.26
C THR A 1089 -9.09 50.40 -59.65
N THR A 1090 -8.69 49.15 -59.95
CA THR A 1090 -8.86 48.52 -61.27
C THR A 1090 -10.14 47.71 -61.43
N ARG A 1091 -10.79 47.30 -60.32
CA ARG A 1091 -11.95 46.38 -60.26
C ARG A 1091 -11.73 44.99 -60.86
N VAL A 1092 -10.51 44.62 -61.23
CA VAL A 1092 -10.18 43.25 -61.69
C VAL A 1092 -10.12 42.32 -60.47
N PRO A 1093 -10.78 41.15 -60.45
CA PRO A 1093 -10.73 40.24 -59.31
C PRO A 1093 -9.29 39.89 -58.90
N VAL A 1094 -8.99 39.80 -57.61
CA VAL A 1094 -7.62 39.53 -57.10
C VAL A 1094 -7.00 38.28 -57.74
N GLY A 1095 -7.78 37.20 -57.90
CA GLY A 1095 -7.32 35.99 -58.60
C GLY A 1095 -6.98 36.22 -60.08
N THR A 1096 -7.67 37.14 -60.75
CA THR A 1096 -7.41 37.52 -62.14
C THR A 1096 -6.25 38.52 -62.27
N ILE A 1097 -6.04 39.40 -61.29
CA ILE A 1097 -4.83 40.24 -61.19
C ILE A 1097 -3.60 39.33 -61.07
N LEU A 1098 -3.65 38.34 -60.17
CA LEU A 1098 -2.59 37.34 -60.01
C LEU A 1098 -2.39 36.50 -61.30
N GLN A 1099 -3.46 35.98 -61.92
CA GLN A 1099 -3.34 35.20 -63.17
C GLN A 1099 -2.78 36.00 -64.35
N ARG A 1100 -3.19 37.26 -64.55
CA ARG A 1100 -2.63 38.13 -65.61
C ARG A 1100 -1.13 38.34 -65.44
N ARG A 1101 -0.70 38.55 -64.19
CA ARG A 1101 0.70 38.73 -63.82
C ARG A 1101 1.56 37.48 -64.07
N PHE A 1102 1.06 36.27 -63.80
CA PHE A 1102 1.77 35.02 -64.12
C PHE A 1102 1.77 34.60 -65.60
N ALA A 1103 0.87 35.15 -66.43
CA ALA A 1103 0.74 34.75 -67.85
C ALA A 1103 1.43 35.71 -68.84
N ALA A 1104 1.86 36.89 -68.39
CA ALA A 1104 2.53 37.91 -69.20
C ALA A 1104 3.97 37.51 -69.53
N ARG A 1105 4.33 37.52 -70.81
CA ARG A 1105 5.60 36.98 -71.31
C ARG A 1105 6.84 37.83 -71.00
N ASN A 1106 7.28 38.57 -72.02
CA ASN A 1106 8.45 39.45 -72.01
C ASN A 1106 8.11 40.72 -72.80
N CYS A 1107 8.84 41.80 -72.61
CA CYS A 1107 8.89 42.89 -73.59
C CYS A 1107 10.25 43.60 -73.54
N ARG A 1108 10.48 44.50 -74.50
CA ARG A 1108 11.78 45.11 -74.84
C ARG A 1108 11.95 46.47 -74.14
N ALA A 1109 13.18 46.92 -73.92
CA ALA A 1109 13.44 48.24 -73.35
C ALA A 1109 13.14 49.37 -74.37
N THR A 1110 12.30 50.34 -73.99
CA THR A 1110 11.88 51.46 -74.83
C THR A 1110 12.81 52.66 -74.67
N ALA A 1111 13.15 53.35 -75.78
CA ALA A 1111 14.09 54.47 -75.81
C ALA A 1111 13.44 55.76 -76.35
N LEU A 1112 13.47 56.84 -75.56
CA LEU A 1112 12.93 58.16 -75.93
C LEU A 1112 14.03 59.11 -76.46
N ARG A 1113 13.94 59.61 -77.70
CA ARG A 1113 14.80 60.73 -78.17
C ARG A 1113 14.11 62.08 -77.95
N ALA A 1114 14.91 63.11 -77.62
CA ALA A 1114 14.44 64.49 -77.49
C ALA A 1114 14.94 65.37 -78.66
N LEU A 1115 14.03 66.17 -79.21
CA LEU A 1115 14.21 67.27 -80.17
C LEU A 1115 13.18 68.34 -79.76
N GLY A 1116 13.39 69.64 -79.94
CA GLY A 1116 14.56 70.39 -80.44
C GLY A 1116 14.20 71.88 -80.58
N ASP A 1117 15.15 72.72 -80.98
CA ASP A 1117 15.00 74.06 -81.58
C ASP A 1117 15.78 73.99 -82.92
N ASP A 1118 15.48 74.68 -84.03
CA ASP A 1118 14.33 75.43 -84.56
C ASP A 1118 14.16 74.91 -86.03
N ASP A 1119 13.18 75.24 -86.90
CA ASP A 1119 12.58 76.54 -87.21
C ASP A 1119 11.39 76.34 -88.22
N GLU A 1120 10.75 77.45 -88.60
CA GLU A 1120 9.72 77.68 -89.65
C GLU A 1120 8.23 77.35 -89.39
N LYS A 1121 7.45 78.46 -89.33
CA LYS A 1121 6.05 78.66 -89.78
C LYS A 1121 4.89 78.30 -88.83
N VAL A 1122 4.88 79.02 -87.70
CA VAL A 1122 3.94 80.15 -87.44
C VAL A 1122 2.71 80.24 -88.37
N ASP A 1123 1.51 80.19 -87.78
CA ASP A 1123 0.60 81.35 -87.83
C ASP A 1123 -0.24 81.48 -86.56
N GLU A 1124 -0.59 82.71 -86.21
CA GLU A 1124 -1.37 83.11 -85.03
C GLU A 1124 -2.89 82.99 -85.33
N HIS A 1125 -3.86 83.01 -84.41
CA HIS A 1125 -3.99 83.93 -83.28
C HIS A 1125 -5.13 83.49 -82.32
N ILE A 1126 -4.84 83.57 -81.02
CA ILE A 1126 -5.79 83.85 -79.91
C ILE A 1126 -7.00 82.91 -79.67
N PHE A 1127 -6.88 82.15 -78.56
CA PHE A 1127 -7.89 81.95 -77.51
C PHE A 1127 -9.38 81.90 -77.94
N GLU A 1128 -9.90 80.68 -78.08
CA GLU A 1128 -11.04 80.31 -77.24
C GLU A 1128 -10.86 78.89 -76.66
N LYS A 1129 -11.67 78.60 -75.64
CA LYS A 1129 -11.57 77.48 -74.67
C LYS A 1129 -11.04 76.17 -75.26
N ILE A 1130 -10.20 75.48 -74.47
CA ILE A 1130 -9.57 74.19 -74.78
C ILE A 1130 -10.60 73.04 -74.75
N GLU A 1131 -11.52 73.09 -75.70
CA GLU A 1131 -12.04 71.99 -76.52
C GLU A 1131 -11.05 71.84 -77.70
N GLU A 1132 -10.87 70.71 -78.41
CA GLU A 1132 -11.53 69.41 -78.34
C GLU A 1132 -10.51 68.35 -78.83
N LEU A 1133 -10.08 67.40 -77.97
CA LEU A 1133 -9.45 66.10 -78.31
C LEU A 1133 -9.20 65.26 -77.04
#